data_AF-E4Y570-F1
#
_entry.id   AF-E4Y570-F1
#
_cell.length_a   1.000
_cell.length_b   1.000
_cell.length_c   1.000
_cell.angle_alpha   90.00
_cell.angle_beta   90.00
_cell.angle_gamma   90.00
#
_symmetry.space_group_name_H-M   'P 1'
#
loop_
_entity.id
_entity.type
_entity.pdbx_description
1 polymer ?
#
loop_
_entity_poly.entity_id
_entity_poly.type
_entity_poly.pdbx_seq_one_letter_code
_entity_poly.pdbx_strand_id
1 'polypeptide(L)'
;MLFLLLFSAVFGKTENITIFSNPGVDVTVKVNSNWLEKGGYEFELKITPSNDLIKDETNDWQICFDTPMPTGQTQQEMEEARKEPGLALNFRNCTVFQFPGTHRCLRKCDTHLKGETIIYKITANPHSLAKSDFFGNFYTIQNFAQEIGEGEAGISSSETISSIQSTSCTNVWCKTQDFVENPTEESQILNKNTSYWLPWTPEQRFERNLNENEVSSDDSIAPVDSESLEIRSLHVDIARNFHGVETLEKILKEMSEVNMTHLHIHATDDEGWRIEIPELPELTTIGAHRCANKEDECMIPQYGSGAFIDSSQNGFLSVADYDHLLKTAFDLEINVITEINGPGHARAAIEAMKLRNNETTFLHDPNQTVFDIPSVQFFTDNVMNPCQDSTWTFLEIVISHLKSVHEKYDDFHKIIHLGGDEVAHLNFAGDEKFPWENFPSCVEMIEKNQNDAGNSWDKGTPTQFNELQWFFTAKFMKIVKDNNFTSGAWEESFLDKWSDKASPSVQPLEKFGMSASDNVHVFVWNIDWESEVKDWPYQFANADYKVVMTPATHLYLDHPNEPHFSETGFYWANRFTDMKIIYGFQVYDLYKNSAFAMNWSGLGPGAPIPPNYKCEKNGEEACVKLDSSKKSNIVGFQCSTWSESLITDELLLKNIFPRVYACAARAAQPTPVFETAETKDFEDDFRKWVAKVG
;
A
#
# COMPACT_ATOMS: atom_id res chain seq x y z
N MET A 1 -14.11 6.92 29.32
CA MET A 1 -15.08 5.92 29.82
C MET A 1 -14.41 4.60 30.18
N LEU A 2 -13.66 3.97 29.25
CA LEU A 2 -12.90 2.73 29.50
C LEU A 2 -11.96 2.82 30.71
N PHE A 3 -11.32 3.99 30.90
CA PHE A 3 -10.36 4.24 31.97
C PHE A 3 -10.98 4.22 33.39
N LEU A 4 -12.22 4.74 33.56
CA LEU A 4 -12.92 4.76 34.86
C LEU A 4 -13.46 3.38 35.27
N LEU A 5 -13.90 2.59 34.27
CA LEU A 5 -14.34 1.20 34.47
C LEU A 5 -13.17 0.27 34.81
N LEU A 6 -12.02 0.44 34.14
CA LEU A 6 -10.79 -0.28 34.47
C LEU A 6 -10.26 0.09 35.86
N PHE A 7 -10.31 1.36 36.24
CA PHE A 7 -9.92 1.82 37.58
C PHE A 7 -10.80 1.19 38.67
N SER A 8 -12.11 1.12 38.47
CA SER A 8 -13.05 0.57 39.46
C SER A 8 -12.93 -0.96 39.59
N ALA A 9 -12.69 -1.67 38.48
CA ALA A 9 -12.51 -3.12 38.45
C ALA A 9 -11.20 -3.57 39.11
N VAL A 10 -10.11 -2.80 38.97
CA VAL A 10 -8.81 -3.14 39.57
C VAL A 10 -8.76 -2.85 41.07
N PHE A 11 -9.46 -1.81 41.54
CA PHE A 11 -9.40 -1.37 42.95
C PHE A 11 -10.59 -1.80 43.83
N GLY A 12 -11.46 -2.68 43.33
CA GLY A 12 -12.47 -3.38 44.14
C GLY A 12 -13.60 -2.52 44.71
N LYS A 13 -13.82 -1.30 44.19
CA LYS A 13 -14.93 -0.43 44.62
C LYS A 13 -16.13 -0.59 43.70
N THR A 14 -17.29 -0.83 44.29
CA THR A 14 -18.58 -0.81 43.57
C THR A 14 -18.99 0.63 43.37
N GLU A 15 -18.89 1.15 42.15
CA GLU A 15 -19.43 2.46 41.78
C GLU A 15 -20.59 2.29 40.80
N ASN A 16 -21.69 3.02 41.03
CA ASN A 16 -22.78 3.13 40.06
C ASN A 16 -22.33 4.12 38.99
N ILE A 17 -22.12 3.66 37.77
CA ILE A 17 -21.73 4.53 36.66
C ILE A 17 -23.00 4.81 35.85
N THR A 18 -23.44 6.07 35.85
CA THR A 18 -24.52 6.54 34.98
C THR A 18 -23.89 6.89 33.64
N ILE A 19 -24.29 6.19 32.57
CA ILE A 19 -23.60 6.29 31.27
C ILE A 19 -24.28 7.34 30.37
N PHE A 20 -25.55 7.65 30.61
CA PHE A 20 -26.32 8.64 29.86
C PHE A 20 -27.31 9.38 30.78
N SER A 21 -27.50 10.68 30.55
CA SER A 21 -28.67 11.43 31.03
C SER A 21 -29.26 12.24 29.87
N ASN A 22 -30.38 11.77 29.32
CA ASN A 22 -31.21 12.51 28.35
C ASN A 22 -32.63 12.59 28.95
N PRO A 23 -33.47 13.61 28.67
CA PRO A 23 -34.78 13.70 29.28
C PRO A 23 -35.70 12.64 28.66
N GLY A 24 -35.82 11.48 29.32
CA GLY A 24 -36.67 10.40 28.82
C GLY A 24 -36.35 8.99 29.32
N VAL A 25 -35.08 8.66 29.53
CA VAL A 25 -34.61 7.30 29.88
C VAL A 25 -33.39 7.39 30.78
N ASP A 26 -33.45 6.76 31.96
CA ASP A 26 -32.29 6.58 32.83
C ASP A 26 -31.69 5.19 32.62
N VAL A 27 -30.41 5.14 32.24
CA VAL A 27 -29.63 3.90 32.12
C VAL A 27 -28.56 3.87 33.21
N THR A 28 -28.70 2.92 34.13
CA THR A 28 -27.69 2.66 35.17
C THR A 28 -27.04 1.32 34.92
N VAL A 29 -25.71 1.30 34.87
CA VAL A 29 -24.92 0.07 34.81
C VAL A 29 -24.32 -0.18 36.18
N LYS A 30 -24.62 -1.36 36.73
CA LYS A 30 -24.03 -1.82 37.99
C LYS A 30 -23.11 -3.00 37.71
N VAL A 31 -21.83 -2.83 38.06
CA VAL A 31 -20.82 -3.88 37.99
C VAL A 31 -20.66 -4.49 39.38
N ASN A 32 -20.94 -5.79 39.52
CA ASN A 32 -20.81 -6.48 40.80
C ASN A 32 -19.46 -7.20 40.88
N SER A 33 -18.55 -6.72 41.74
CA SER A 33 -17.18 -7.23 41.86
C SER A 33 -17.04 -8.50 42.70
N ASN A 34 -18.11 -8.98 43.37
CA ASN A 34 -18.04 -10.14 44.27
C ASN A 34 -17.83 -11.50 43.57
N TRP A 35 -17.67 -11.53 42.24
CA TRP A 35 -17.44 -12.74 41.44
C TRP A 35 -16.01 -12.85 40.84
N LEU A 36 -15.12 -11.92 41.19
CA LEU A 36 -13.74 -11.89 40.68
C LEU A 36 -12.87 -13.07 41.13
N GLU A 37 -13.16 -13.72 42.26
CA GLU A 37 -12.39 -14.91 42.71
C GLU A 37 -12.58 -16.15 41.83
N LYS A 38 -13.56 -16.15 40.90
CA LYS A 38 -13.81 -17.27 39.97
C LYS A 38 -13.80 -16.86 38.49
N GLY A 39 -13.34 -15.66 38.15
CA GLY A 39 -13.14 -15.23 36.76
C GLY A 39 -14.42 -14.96 35.95
N GLY A 40 -15.54 -14.62 36.59
CA GLY A 40 -16.78 -14.23 35.92
C GLY A 40 -17.19 -12.78 36.21
N TYR A 41 -17.92 -12.16 35.28
CA TYR A 41 -18.52 -10.83 35.45
C TYR A 41 -20.05 -10.90 35.37
N GLU A 42 -20.74 -10.17 36.24
CA GLU A 42 -22.19 -9.96 36.18
C GLU A 42 -22.46 -8.47 35.91
N PHE A 43 -23.15 -8.19 34.81
CA PHE A 43 -23.63 -6.85 34.47
C PHE A 43 -25.13 -6.77 34.71
N GLU A 44 -25.55 -5.75 35.45
CA GLU A 44 -26.96 -5.39 35.57
C GLU A 44 -27.21 -4.09 34.81
N LEU A 45 -28.00 -4.17 33.73
CA LEU A 45 -28.47 -3.02 32.97
C LEU A 45 -29.91 -2.74 33.38
N LYS A 46 -30.15 -1.55 33.94
CA LYS A 46 -31.48 -1.11 34.35
C LYS A 46 -31.97 -0.02 33.40
N ILE A 47 -33.08 -0.27 32.70
CA ILE A 47 -33.73 0.70 31.81
C ILE A 47 -35.09 1.07 32.40
N THR A 48 -35.31 2.37 32.63
CA THR A 48 -36.60 2.89 33.11
C THR A 48 -37.14 3.93 32.10
N PRO A 49 -38.19 3.61 31.33
CA PRO A 49 -38.80 4.58 30.43
C PRO A 49 -39.67 5.57 31.21
N SER A 50 -39.57 6.87 30.91
CA SER A 50 -40.33 7.91 31.63
C SER A 50 -41.64 8.36 30.94
N ASN A 51 -41.93 7.92 29.70
CA ASN A 51 -43.17 8.22 28.97
C ASN A 51 -43.74 7.01 28.21
N ASP A 52 -45.05 7.07 27.89
CA ASP A 52 -45.81 6.02 27.20
C ASP A 52 -45.25 5.74 25.79
N LEU A 53 -44.73 4.52 25.55
CA LEU A 53 -44.40 4.02 24.21
C LEU A 53 -45.68 3.49 23.56
N ILE A 54 -46.17 4.17 22.51
CA ILE A 54 -47.36 3.77 21.76
C ILE A 54 -46.96 2.95 20.53
N LYS A 55 -47.67 1.84 20.34
CA LYS A 55 -47.55 0.90 19.22
C LYS A 55 -47.99 1.58 17.90
N ASP A 56 -47.14 1.55 16.88
CA ASP A 56 -47.56 1.75 15.48
C ASP A 56 -47.93 0.38 14.88
N GLU A 57 -49.04 0.31 14.15
CA GLU A 57 -49.76 -0.93 13.83
C GLU A 57 -49.19 -1.71 12.62
N THR A 58 -48.04 -1.35 12.06
CA THR A 58 -47.59 -1.95 10.79
C THR A 58 -46.23 -2.63 10.74
N ASN A 59 -45.45 -2.80 11.81
CA ASN A 59 -44.19 -3.56 11.74
C ASN A 59 -43.93 -4.44 12.96
N ASP A 60 -43.82 -5.76 12.73
CA ASP A 60 -43.11 -6.68 13.63
C ASP A 60 -41.62 -6.30 13.61
N TRP A 61 -41.07 -5.79 14.72
CA TRP A 61 -39.64 -5.56 14.83
C TRP A 61 -38.91 -6.92 14.81
N GLN A 62 -38.17 -7.20 13.73
CA GLN A 62 -37.11 -8.21 13.73
C GLN A 62 -35.77 -7.49 13.87
N ILE A 63 -35.11 -7.71 15.00
CA ILE A 63 -33.69 -7.37 15.13
C ILE A 63 -32.94 -8.65 14.78
N CYS A 64 -32.24 -8.63 13.65
CA CYS A 64 -31.36 -9.70 13.24
C CYS A 64 -29.90 -9.23 13.24
N PHE A 65 -29.00 -10.07 13.74
CA PHE A 65 -27.57 -9.79 13.77
C PHE A 65 -26.88 -10.60 12.68
N ASP A 66 -26.14 -9.94 11.80
CA ASP A 66 -25.34 -10.59 10.77
C ASP A 66 -23.91 -10.87 11.28
N THR A 67 -23.52 -12.13 11.19
CA THR A 67 -22.13 -12.59 11.23
C THR A 67 -21.94 -13.54 10.05
N PRO A 68 -20.87 -13.42 9.23
CA PRO A 68 -20.68 -14.29 8.06
C PRO A 68 -20.48 -15.75 8.46
N MET A 69 -21.04 -16.70 7.69
CA MET A 69 -20.74 -18.13 7.84
C MET A 69 -19.43 -18.51 7.13
N PRO A 70 -18.63 -19.44 7.66
CA PRO A 70 -17.56 -20.08 6.90
C PRO A 70 -18.15 -21.03 5.85
N THR A 71 -17.74 -20.89 4.59
CA THR A 71 -18.14 -21.76 3.48
C THR A 71 -17.48 -23.14 3.58
N GLY A 72 -18.26 -24.24 3.50
CA GLY A 72 -17.70 -25.58 3.24
C GLY A 72 -18.28 -26.81 3.96
N GLN A 73 -19.31 -26.70 4.81
CA GLN A 73 -19.86 -27.87 5.52
C GLN A 73 -21.00 -28.58 4.78
N THR A 74 -21.02 -29.90 4.90
CA THR A 74 -22.05 -30.79 4.35
C THR A 74 -23.33 -30.77 5.20
N GLN A 75 -24.47 -31.12 4.60
CA GLN A 75 -25.77 -31.15 5.27
C GLN A 75 -25.82 -32.08 6.50
N GLN A 76 -24.95 -33.09 6.54
CA GLN A 76 -24.83 -34.06 7.63
C GLN A 76 -24.06 -33.48 8.83
N GLU A 77 -23.03 -32.66 8.60
CA GLU A 77 -22.29 -31.94 9.65
C GLU A 77 -23.17 -30.90 10.35
N MET A 78 -24.09 -30.26 9.61
CA MET A 78 -25.10 -29.36 10.18
C MET A 78 -26.14 -30.08 11.07
N GLU A 79 -26.46 -31.34 10.78
CA GLU A 79 -27.41 -32.13 11.59
C GLU A 79 -26.79 -32.69 12.88
N GLU A 80 -25.47 -32.87 12.91
CA GLU A 80 -24.72 -33.24 14.11
C GLU A 80 -24.49 -32.03 15.05
N ALA A 81 -24.17 -30.85 14.50
CA ALA A 81 -24.02 -29.61 15.28
C ALA A 81 -25.32 -29.20 16.03
N ARG A 82 -26.49 -29.60 15.53
CA ARG A 82 -27.81 -29.37 16.16
C ARG A 82 -28.04 -30.20 17.45
N LYS A 83 -27.19 -31.17 17.75
CA LYS A 83 -27.35 -32.07 18.90
C LYS A 83 -26.57 -31.62 20.14
N GLU A 84 -25.76 -30.56 20.07
CA GLU A 84 -25.04 -30.01 21.22
C GLU A 84 -25.91 -29.05 22.07
N PRO A 85 -25.75 -29.02 23.41
CA PRO A 85 -26.54 -28.16 24.29
C PRO A 85 -26.15 -26.68 24.15
N GLY A 86 -27.05 -25.87 23.60
CA GLY A 86 -26.90 -24.41 23.49
C GLY A 86 -27.22 -23.64 24.79
N LEU A 87 -26.79 -22.37 24.83
CA LEU A 87 -27.04 -21.42 25.92
C LEU A 87 -28.54 -21.07 25.98
N ALA A 88 -29.16 -21.18 27.16
CA ALA A 88 -30.55 -20.77 27.38
C ALA A 88 -30.59 -19.46 28.17
N LEU A 89 -31.04 -18.38 27.53
CA LEU A 89 -31.37 -17.11 28.20
C LEU A 89 -32.87 -17.12 28.56
N ASN A 90 -33.19 -17.26 29.84
CA ASN A 90 -34.56 -17.25 30.32
C ASN A 90 -35.02 -15.82 30.66
N PHE A 91 -36.03 -15.33 29.95
CA PHE A 91 -36.75 -14.12 30.31
C PHE A 91 -38.10 -14.48 30.93
N ARG A 92 -38.64 -13.60 31.77
CA ARG A 92 -40.09 -13.64 32.05
C ARG A 92 -40.82 -13.33 30.74
N ASN A 93 -41.44 -14.37 30.17
CA ASN A 93 -42.33 -14.39 29.01
C ASN A 93 -41.73 -14.20 27.59
N CYS A 94 -40.41 -14.26 27.40
CA CYS A 94 -39.82 -14.51 26.08
C CYS A 94 -38.72 -15.59 26.19
N THR A 95 -38.60 -16.48 25.19
CA THR A 95 -37.60 -17.55 25.16
C THR A 95 -36.79 -17.41 23.88
N VAL A 96 -35.48 -17.18 24.01
CA VAL A 96 -34.55 -17.12 22.88
C VAL A 96 -33.85 -18.48 22.77
N PHE A 97 -33.92 -19.09 21.59
CA PHE A 97 -33.19 -20.33 21.31
C PHE A 97 -31.90 -20.01 20.54
N GLN A 98 -30.78 -20.52 21.03
CA GLN A 98 -29.50 -20.51 20.32
C GLN A 98 -29.27 -21.89 19.69
N PHE A 99 -29.04 -21.91 18.37
CA PHE A 99 -28.47 -23.06 17.68
C PHE A 99 -27.17 -22.63 16.99
N PRO A 100 -26.14 -23.48 16.91
CA PRO A 100 -24.93 -23.16 16.16
C PRO A 100 -25.26 -23.04 14.66
N GLY A 101 -24.85 -21.93 14.02
CA GLY A 101 -24.90 -21.78 12.56
C GLY A 101 -26.19 -21.27 11.92
N THR A 102 -27.03 -20.48 12.60
CA THR A 102 -28.15 -19.75 11.95
C THR A 102 -28.23 -18.29 12.36
N HIS A 103 -28.72 -17.42 11.45
CA HIS A 103 -28.98 -15.99 11.70
C HIS A 103 -29.67 -15.76 13.05
N ARG A 104 -29.18 -14.78 13.80
CA ARG A 104 -29.80 -14.36 15.06
C ARG A 104 -31.05 -13.57 14.68
N CYS A 105 -32.25 -14.00 15.06
CA CYS A 105 -33.44 -13.15 14.96
C CYS A 105 -34.29 -13.33 16.22
N LEU A 106 -34.64 -12.22 16.87
CA LEU A 106 -35.66 -12.21 17.92
C LEU A 106 -37.03 -12.48 17.27
N ARG A 107 -37.79 -13.45 17.81
CA ARG A 107 -39.19 -13.63 17.41
C ARG A 107 -40.10 -13.69 18.62
N LYS A 108 -41.10 -12.81 18.58
CA LYS A 108 -42.32 -12.78 19.39
C LYS A 108 -42.12 -12.34 20.84
N CYS A 109 -42.41 -11.07 21.13
CA CYS A 109 -42.75 -10.62 22.47
C CYS A 109 -44.12 -9.94 22.41
N ASP A 110 -45.10 -10.55 23.10
CA ASP A 110 -46.42 -9.98 23.32
C ASP A 110 -46.36 -8.99 24.49
N THR A 111 -47.06 -7.86 24.32
CA THR A 111 -47.62 -6.93 25.32
C THR A 111 -46.82 -5.74 25.88
N HIS A 112 -47.57 -4.62 25.95
CA HIS A 112 -47.34 -3.34 26.63
C HIS A 112 -46.43 -3.39 27.87
N LEU A 113 -45.38 -2.57 27.88
CA LEU A 113 -44.60 -2.27 29.08
C LEU A 113 -44.95 -0.85 29.55
N LYS A 114 -45.75 -0.75 30.61
CA LYS A 114 -46.07 0.52 31.27
C LYS A 114 -45.37 0.57 32.62
N GLY A 115 -44.33 1.39 32.75
CA GLY A 115 -43.66 1.67 34.02
C GLY A 115 -42.91 0.49 34.65
N GLU A 116 -42.69 -0.60 33.92
CA GLU A 116 -41.87 -1.71 34.40
C GLU A 116 -40.40 -1.47 34.05
N THR A 117 -39.56 -1.40 35.08
CA THR A 117 -38.11 -1.42 34.92
C THR A 117 -37.69 -2.74 34.26
N ILE A 118 -37.00 -2.65 33.14
CA ILE A 118 -36.38 -3.81 32.51
C ILE A 118 -34.98 -3.98 33.10
N ILE A 119 -34.71 -5.14 33.68
CA ILE A 119 -33.41 -5.50 34.25
C ILE A 119 -32.81 -6.59 33.38
N TYR A 120 -31.71 -6.27 32.70
CA TYR A 120 -30.91 -7.28 32.02
C TYR A 120 -29.81 -7.75 32.94
N LYS A 121 -29.75 -9.05 33.18
CA LYS A 121 -28.61 -9.71 33.82
C LYS A 121 -27.84 -10.46 32.77
N ILE A 122 -26.62 -10.01 32.52
CA ILE A 122 -25.70 -10.68 31.62
C ILE A 122 -24.65 -11.36 32.49
N THR A 123 -24.62 -12.69 32.42
CA THR A 123 -23.66 -13.52 33.16
C THR A 123 -22.72 -14.18 32.17
N ALA A 124 -21.44 -13.85 32.25
CA ALA A 124 -20.39 -14.49 31.44
C ALA A 124 -19.73 -15.63 32.24
N ASN A 125 -19.69 -16.83 31.66
CA ASN A 125 -19.10 -18.02 32.30
C ASN A 125 -17.58 -18.11 31.98
N PRO A 126 -16.69 -18.52 32.89
CA PRO A 126 -15.23 -18.41 32.71
C PRO A 126 -14.64 -19.31 31.63
N HIS A 127 -15.34 -20.37 31.21
CA HIS A 127 -14.76 -21.42 30.36
C HIS A 127 -14.84 -21.16 28.85
N SER A 128 -15.35 -20.01 28.41
CA SER A 128 -15.61 -19.77 26.98
C SER A 128 -15.28 -18.35 26.48
N LEU A 129 -14.33 -17.64 27.10
CA LEU A 129 -13.96 -16.30 26.65
C LEU A 129 -12.45 -16.19 26.42
N ALA A 130 -12.06 -16.09 25.15
CA ALA A 130 -10.80 -15.43 24.77
C ALA A 130 -10.96 -13.92 24.98
N LYS A 131 -9.86 -13.20 25.27
CA LYS A 131 -9.87 -11.74 25.53
C LYS A 131 -10.56 -10.91 24.42
N SER A 132 -10.63 -11.41 23.18
CA SER A 132 -11.30 -10.80 22.04
C SER A 132 -12.82 -10.67 22.19
N ASP A 133 -13.47 -11.63 22.87
CA ASP A 133 -14.93 -11.69 22.98
C ASP A 133 -15.50 -10.69 24.00
N PHE A 134 -14.66 -10.22 24.94
CA PHE A 134 -15.04 -9.19 25.91
C PHE A 134 -15.28 -7.84 25.22
N PHE A 135 -14.43 -7.48 24.26
CA PHE A 135 -14.53 -6.22 23.51
C PHE A 135 -15.70 -6.24 22.52
N GLY A 136 -15.94 -7.37 21.84
CA GLY A 136 -17.07 -7.52 20.92
C GLY A 136 -18.43 -7.40 21.61
N ASN A 137 -18.59 -7.98 22.81
CA ASN A 137 -19.82 -7.86 23.59
C ASN A 137 -20.05 -6.45 24.14
N PHE A 138 -18.98 -5.73 24.51
CA PHE A 138 -19.10 -4.34 24.98
C PHE A 138 -19.44 -3.36 23.83
N TYR A 139 -18.87 -3.60 22.64
CA TYR A 139 -19.19 -2.86 21.41
C TYR A 139 -20.66 -3.05 21.02
N THR A 140 -21.19 -4.28 21.20
CA THR A 140 -22.59 -4.61 20.95
C THR A 140 -23.55 -3.86 21.90
N ILE A 141 -23.18 -3.70 23.17
CA ILE A 141 -23.99 -2.93 24.15
C ILE A 141 -23.95 -1.43 23.85
N GLN A 142 -22.81 -0.92 23.38
CA GLN A 142 -22.63 0.49 23.05
C GLN A 142 -23.45 0.88 21.80
N ASN A 143 -23.45 0.02 20.77
CA ASN A 143 -24.31 0.19 19.58
C ASN A 143 -25.79 0.07 19.92
N PHE A 144 -26.17 -0.87 20.81
CA PHE A 144 -27.54 -1.01 21.30
C PHE A 144 -28.04 0.27 22.02
N ALA A 145 -27.17 0.95 22.78
CA ALA A 145 -27.52 2.20 23.45
C ALA A 145 -27.64 3.39 22.48
N GLN A 146 -26.84 3.42 21.41
CA GLN A 146 -26.93 4.43 20.35
C GLN A 146 -28.19 4.27 19.50
N GLU A 147 -28.61 3.05 19.16
CA GLU A 147 -29.82 2.81 18.35
C GLU A 147 -31.13 3.17 19.07
N ILE A 148 -31.12 3.24 20.41
CA ILE A 148 -32.31 3.60 21.21
C ILE A 148 -32.43 5.13 21.43
N GLY A 149 -31.40 5.91 21.09
CA GLY A 149 -31.41 7.36 21.29
C GLY A 149 -30.77 8.13 20.14
N GLU A 150 -31.57 8.66 19.22
CA GLU A 150 -31.11 9.63 18.22
C GLU A 150 -30.71 10.96 18.92
N GLY A 151 -29.40 11.19 19.08
CA GLY A 151 -28.87 12.46 19.58
C GLY A 151 -27.34 12.48 19.79
N GLU A 152 -26.69 13.56 19.34
CA GLU A 152 -25.24 13.78 19.38
C GLU A 152 -24.66 13.78 20.82
N ALA A 153 -23.49 13.17 20.99
CA ALA A 153 -22.79 13.07 22.26
C ALA A 153 -22.08 14.39 22.64
N GLY A 154 -22.56 15.07 23.67
CA GLY A 154 -21.86 16.19 24.32
C GLY A 154 -21.53 15.87 25.79
N ILE A 155 -20.25 16.02 26.17
CA ILE A 155 -19.80 15.89 27.56
C ILE A 155 -19.66 17.31 28.15
N SER A 156 -20.37 17.60 29.25
CA SER A 156 -20.07 18.77 30.09
C SER A 156 -19.28 18.34 31.32
N SER A 157 -18.02 18.76 31.44
CA SER A 157 -17.31 18.80 32.71
C SER A 157 -17.12 20.26 33.13
N SER A 158 -17.61 20.58 34.33
CA SER A 158 -17.42 21.88 34.97
C SER A 158 -16.07 21.89 35.68
N GLU A 159 -15.07 22.61 35.14
CA GLU A 159 -14.01 23.25 35.92
C GLU A 159 -13.26 24.29 35.07
N THR A 160 -13.06 25.46 35.65
CA THR A 160 -12.60 26.70 35.02
C THR A 160 -11.06 26.73 34.97
N ILE A 161 -10.46 26.89 33.79
CA ILE A 161 -9.08 27.40 33.66
C ILE A 161 -9.10 28.61 32.73
N SER A 162 -8.76 29.75 33.32
CA SER A 162 -8.70 31.07 32.71
C SER A 162 -7.46 31.28 31.85
N SER A 163 -7.68 31.83 30.65
CA SER A 163 -6.83 32.78 29.91
C SER A 163 -5.34 32.48 29.73
N ILE A 164 -4.95 32.12 28.51
CA ILE A 164 -3.72 32.63 27.87
C ILE A 164 -4.08 33.08 26.45
N GLN A 165 -3.70 34.32 26.14
CA GLN A 165 -4.04 35.05 24.93
C GLN A 165 -3.36 34.47 23.68
N SER A 166 -4.11 34.45 22.59
CA SER A 166 -3.64 34.20 21.24
C SER A 166 -2.66 35.29 20.79
N THR A 167 -1.48 34.90 20.34
CA THR A 167 -0.71 35.66 19.34
C THR A 167 -0.50 34.76 18.13
N SER A 168 -1.00 35.25 17.00
CA SER A 168 -0.96 34.67 15.67
C SER A 168 0.44 34.24 15.23
N CYS A 169 0.57 33.02 14.70
CA CYS A 169 1.71 32.62 13.89
C CYS A 169 1.21 31.83 12.66
N THR A 170 0.91 32.54 11.58
CA THR A 170 0.71 31.97 10.25
C THR A 170 2.08 31.84 9.58
N ASN A 171 2.66 30.64 9.62
CA ASN A 171 3.54 30.04 8.60
C ASN A 171 4.23 28.78 9.18
N VAL A 172 4.33 27.77 8.33
CA VAL A 172 4.99 26.46 8.54
C VAL A 172 6.45 26.68 8.98
N TRP A 173 6.94 25.79 9.85
CA TRP A 173 8.31 25.70 10.42
C TRP A 173 8.58 26.51 11.70
N CYS A 174 8.43 25.87 12.86
CA CYS A 174 9.18 26.21 14.07
C CYS A 174 9.96 24.95 14.52
N LYS A 175 11.30 24.99 14.37
CA LYS A 175 12.25 23.99 14.87
C LYS A 175 12.44 24.17 16.38
N THR A 176 12.41 23.07 17.15
CA THR A 176 12.94 23.03 18.51
C THR A 176 14.42 22.64 18.48
N GLN A 177 15.30 23.64 18.37
CA GLN A 177 16.61 23.64 19.02
C GLN A 177 16.39 24.40 20.33
N ASP A 178 16.50 23.72 21.48
CA ASP A 178 17.11 24.21 22.73
C ASP A 178 16.79 23.31 23.94
N PHE A 179 17.87 22.87 24.61
CA PHE A 179 18.01 22.44 26.01
C PHE A 179 17.07 21.40 26.65
N VAL A 180 17.65 20.23 27.01
CA VAL A 180 17.72 19.74 28.40
C VAL A 180 19.03 18.97 28.60
N GLU A 181 19.97 19.54 29.36
CA GLU A 181 21.02 18.77 30.04
C GLU A 181 20.41 18.14 31.31
N ASN A 182 20.61 16.82 31.48
CA ASN A 182 20.25 15.97 32.65
C ASN A 182 18.75 15.73 32.94
N PRO A 183 18.20 14.53 32.65
CA PRO A 183 16.93 14.12 33.22
C PRO A 183 17.15 13.52 34.63
N THR A 184 16.54 14.15 35.64
CA THR A 184 16.21 13.47 36.90
C THR A 184 14.83 12.80 36.75
N GLU A 185 14.61 11.71 37.47
CA GLU A 185 13.52 10.69 37.35
C GLU A 185 12.04 11.16 37.37
N GLU A 186 11.71 12.44 37.20
CA GLU A 186 10.34 12.95 37.48
C GLU A 186 9.63 13.72 36.35
N SER A 187 9.96 13.49 35.07
CA SER A 187 9.23 14.14 33.96
C SER A 187 8.86 13.21 32.80
N GLN A 188 8.11 12.13 33.06
CA GLN A 188 7.30 11.47 32.04
C GLN A 188 5.86 12.02 32.01
N ILE A 189 5.72 13.28 31.62
CA ILE A 189 4.43 13.80 31.14
C ILE A 189 4.53 13.84 29.62
N LEU A 190 4.08 12.77 28.96
CA LEU A 190 3.87 12.76 27.52
C LEU A 190 2.77 13.80 27.21
N ASN A 191 3.17 14.89 26.57
CA ASN A 191 2.26 15.93 26.14
C ASN A 191 1.40 15.37 24.98
N LYS A 192 0.17 14.96 25.27
CA LYS A 192 -0.77 14.29 24.33
C LYS A 192 -1.18 15.13 23.11
N ASN A 193 -0.70 16.36 22.98
CA ASN A 193 -1.02 17.25 21.87
C ASN A 193 0.13 17.44 20.87
N THR A 194 1.22 16.66 20.99
CA THR A 194 2.33 16.63 20.02
C THR A 194 2.79 15.18 19.81
N SER A 195 1.95 14.35 19.18
CA SER A 195 2.30 13.01 18.71
C SER A 195 2.49 13.01 17.20
N TYR A 196 3.38 13.88 16.74
CA TYR A 196 3.80 13.98 15.35
C TYR A 196 5.30 13.67 15.34
N TRP A 197 5.68 12.62 14.60
CA TRP A 197 7.03 12.36 14.08
C TRP A 197 8.12 11.91 15.05
N LEU A 198 8.07 10.67 15.53
CA LEU A 198 9.28 9.95 15.91
C LEU A 198 9.26 8.53 15.30
N PRO A 199 9.97 8.28 14.19
CA PRO A 199 10.16 6.93 13.69
C PRO A 199 10.93 6.09 14.71
N TRP A 200 10.32 4.99 15.16
CA TRP A 200 11.02 3.97 15.94
C TRP A 200 11.90 3.16 15.00
N THR A 201 13.11 2.78 15.40
CA THR A 201 13.91 1.87 14.58
C THR A 201 13.25 0.47 14.55
N PRO A 202 13.49 -0.34 13.51
CA PRO A 202 13.07 -1.75 13.51
C PRO A 202 13.54 -2.50 14.76
N GLU A 203 14.73 -2.20 15.28
CA GLU A 203 15.22 -2.75 16.56
C GLU A 203 14.30 -2.42 17.74
N GLN A 204 13.83 -1.17 17.84
CA GLN A 204 13.00 -0.71 18.96
C GLN A 204 11.59 -1.33 18.97
N ARG A 205 11.01 -1.61 17.79
CA ARG A 205 9.71 -2.31 17.69
C ARG A 205 9.87 -3.80 17.99
N PHE A 206 10.93 -4.43 17.46
CA PHE A 206 11.21 -5.85 17.66
C PHE A 206 11.57 -6.20 19.12
N GLU A 207 12.44 -5.41 19.77
CA GLU A 207 12.82 -5.60 21.18
C GLU A 207 11.63 -5.42 22.12
N ARG A 208 10.69 -4.53 21.79
CA ARG A 208 9.47 -4.34 22.57
C ARG A 208 8.54 -5.56 22.52
N ASN A 209 8.46 -6.26 21.38
CA ASN A 209 7.63 -7.45 21.23
C ASN A 209 8.25 -8.71 21.88
N LEU A 210 9.58 -8.76 22.01
CA LEU A 210 10.27 -9.87 22.71
C LEU A 210 10.26 -9.73 24.24
N ASN A 211 10.24 -8.49 24.77
CA ASN A 211 10.45 -8.21 26.19
C ASN A 211 9.18 -7.93 27.00
N GLU A 212 8.05 -8.60 26.74
CA GLU A 212 6.91 -8.57 27.67
C GLU A 212 7.22 -9.26 29.03
N ASN A 213 8.39 -9.91 29.21
CA ASN A 213 8.72 -10.59 30.47
C ASN A 213 10.07 -10.26 31.14
N GLU A 214 11.00 -9.51 30.54
CA GLU A 214 12.21 -9.08 31.25
C GLU A 214 12.68 -7.70 30.74
N VAL A 215 12.40 -6.64 31.50
CA VAL A 215 13.01 -5.33 31.28
C VAL A 215 14.37 -5.32 32.01
N SER A 216 15.43 -5.53 31.23
CA SER A 216 16.82 -5.27 31.66
C SER A 216 17.09 -3.76 31.63
N SER A 217 17.67 -3.23 32.70
CA SER A 217 17.84 -1.79 32.97
C SER A 217 19.08 -1.16 32.32
N ASP A 218 19.50 -1.61 31.13
CA ASP A 218 20.74 -1.11 30.49
C ASP A 218 20.63 -0.77 29.00
N ASP A 219 19.43 -0.72 28.42
CA ASP A 219 19.26 -0.21 27.05
C ASP A 219 19.05 1.30 27.08
N SER A 220 20.17 2.04 27.06
CA SER A 220 20.15 3.45 26.69
C SER A 220 19.59 3.57 25.27
N ILE A 221 18.35 4.04 25.16
CA ILE A 221 17.63 4.32 23.93
C ILE A 221 18.53 5.17 23.01
N ALA A 222 19.01 4.58 21.91
CA ALA A 222 19.63 5.36 20.85
C ALA A 222 18.59 6.38 20.32
N PRO A 223 18.97 7.64 20.08
CA PRO A 223 18.08 8.61 19.48
C PRO A 223 17.58 8.08 18.14
N VAL A 224 16.34 8.44 17.77
CA VAL A 224 15.79 8.26 16.42
C VAL A 224 16.84 8.70 15.40
N ASP A 225 17.28 7.75 14.56
CA ASP A 225 18.45 7.93 13.70
C ASP A 225 18.15 8.96 12.59
N SER A 226 18.87 10.09 12.62
CA SER A 226 18.64 11.24 11.74
C SER A 226 19.00 10.98 10.26
N GLU A 227 19.38 9.75 9.92
CA GLU A 227 19.80 9.35 8.57
C GLU A 227 18.81 8.43 7.83
N SER A 228 17.70 7.97 8.44
CA SER A 228 16.75 7.09 7.73
C SER A 228 16.14 7.74 6.47
N LEU A 229 15.92 6.93 5.42
CA LEU A 229 15.23 7.37 4.21
C LEU A 229 13.74 7.59 4.48
N GLU A 230 13.13 8.57 3.79
CA GLU A 230 11.71 8.88 3.89
C GLU A 230 10.84 7.75 3.30
N ILE A 231 11.22 7.30 2.09
CA ILE A 231 10.52 6.25 1.36
C ILE A 231 11.24 4.92 1.59
N ARG A 232 10.73 4.13 2.54
CA ARG A 232 11.16 2.75 2.80
C ARG A 232 10.08 1.84 2.24
N SER A 233 10.28 1.41 0.99
CA SER A 233 9.18 0.94 0.15
C SER A 233 9.25 -0.56 -0.17
N LEU A 234 8.10 -1.21 -0.18
CA LEU A 234 7.90 -2.53 -0.76
C LEU A 234 6.95 -2.39 -1.94
N HIS A 235 7.38 -2.80 -3.12
CA HIS A 235 6.55 -2.89 -4.31
C HIS A 235 5.99 -4.30 -4.49
N VAL A 236 4.68 -4.39 -4.76
CA VAL A 236 3.95 -5.63 -4.96
C VAL A 236 3.14 -5.54 -6.25
N ASP A 237 3.48 -6.39 -7.21
CA ASP A 237 2.71 -6.62 -8.43
C ASP A 237 1.51 -7.52 -8.12
N ILE A 238 0.31 -6.97 -8.33
CA ILE A 238 -0.95 -7.72 -8.29
C ILE A 238 -1.59 -7.81 -9.67
N ALA A 239 -0.99 -7.21 -10.70
CA ALA A 239 -1.48 -7.14 -12.06
C ALA A 239 -1.23 -8.45 -12.81
N ARG A 240 0.01 -8.98 -12.81
CA ARG A 240 0.33 -10.22 -13.54
C ARG A 240 -0.37 -11.41 -12.91
N ASN A 241 -0.34 -11.53 -11.59
CA ASN A 241 -1.13 -12.49 -10.81
C ASN A 241 -1.80 -11.80 -9.63
N PHE A 242 -3.11 -11.98 -9.48
CA PHE A 242 -3.85 -11.27 -8.44
C PHE A 242 -3.54 -11.80 -7.04
N HIS A 243 -3.30 -10.86 -6.13
CA HIS A 243 -3.16 -11.08 -4.69
C HIS A 243 -4.15 -10.16 -3.96
N GLY A 244 -5.09 -10.75 -3.24
CA GLY A 244 -6.21 -10.03 -2.66
C GLY A 244 -5.87 -9.17 -1.43
N VAL A 245 -6.86 -8.40 -0.97
CA VAL A 245 -6.72 -7.48 0.18
C VAL A 245 -6.21 -8.17 1.44
N GLU A 246 -6.64 -9.40 1.72
CA GLU A 246 -6.17 -10.16 2.89
C GLU A 246 -4.66 -10.42 2.88
N THR A 247 -4.08 -10.62 1.70
CA THR A 247 -2.64 -10.86 1.55
C THR A 247 -1.87 -9.55 1.63
N LEU A 248 -2.39 -8.46 1.04
CA LEU A 248 -1.82 -7.12 1.18
C LEU A 248 -1.86 -6.63 2.64
N GLU A 249 -2.90 -6.93 3.41
CA GLU A 249 -2.96 -6.62 4.83
C GLU A 249 -1.89 -7.34 5.66
N LYS A 250 -1.61 -8.62 5.34
CA LYS A 250 -0.52 -9.36 6.01
C LYS A 250 0.81 -8.67 5.73
N ILE A 251 1.02 -8.27 4.48
CA ILE A 251 2.22 -7.53 4.07
C ILE A 251 2.32 -6.20 4.83
N LEU A 252 1.23 -5.41 4.93
CA LEU A 252 1.21 -4.16 5.68
C LEU A 252 1.55 -4.35 7.17
N LYS A 253 0.99 -5.39 7.80
CA LYS A 253 1.27 -5.73 9.21
C LYS A 253 2.77 -6.00 9.40
N GLU A 254 3.35 -6.86 8.58
CA GLU A 254 4.79 -7.17 8.64
C GLU A 254 5.67 -5.96 8.33
N MET A 255 5.30 -5.16 7.33
CA MET A 255 5.98 -3.90 7.01
C MET A 255 6.02 -2.93 8.20
N SER A 256 4.92 -2.85 8.95
CA SER A 256 4.82 -1.97 10.12
C SER A 256 5.75 -2.41 11.27
N GLU A 257 5.98 -3.71 11.42
CA GLU A 257 6.89 -4.26 12.45
C GLU A 257 8.35 -3.87 12.19
N VAL A 258 8.73 -3.75 10.91
CA VAL A 258 10.08 -3.35 10.49
C VAL A 258 10.16 -1.91 9.99
N ASN A 259 9.21 -1.07 10.40
CA ASN A 259 9.22 0.38 10.13
C ASN A 259 9.34 0.75 8.64
N MET A 260 8.78 -0.04 7.72
CA MET A 260 8.61 0.38 6.33
C MET A 260 7.49 1.43 6.23
N THR A 261 7.58 2.36 5.27
CA THR A 261 6.65 3.50 5.20
C THR A 261 5.81 3.56 3.95
N HIS A 262 6.14 2.81 2.90
CA HIS A 262 5.43 2.88 1.63
C HIS A 262 5.15 1.47 1.09
N LEU A 263 3.88 1.17 0.84
CA LEU A 263 3.48 0.04 0.01
C LEU A 263 3.22 0.58 -1.40
N HIS A 264 4.02 0.15 -2.36
CA HIS A 264 3.82 0.48 -3.76
C HIS A 264 3.04 -0.65 -4.43
N ILE A 265 1.78 -0.41 -4.76
CA ILE A 265 0.94 -1.40 -5.44
C ILE A 265 1.01 -1.19 -6.95
N HIS A 266 1.49 -2.22 -7.65
CA HIS A 266 1.44 -2.28 -9.10
C HIS A 266 0.15 -2.99 -9.50
N ALA A 267 -0.87 -2.18 -9.77
CA ALA A 267 -2.25 -2.63 -9.85
C ALA A 267 -2.78 -2.79 -11.28
N THR A 268 -1.99 -2.40 -12.28
CA THR A 268 -2.40 -2.42 -13.68
C THR A 268 -1.20 -2.79 -14.54
N ASP A 269 -1.38 -3.70 -15.48
CA ASP A 269 -0.38 -4.06 -16.49
C ASP A 269 -1.07 -4.68 -17.73
N ASP A 270 -0.32 -5.35 -18.60
CA ASP A 270 -0.84 -6.00 -19.80
C ASP A 270 -1.81 -7.13 -19.50
N GLU A 271 -1.55 -7.89 -18.44
CA GLU A 271 -2.30 -9.11 -18.11
C GLU A 271 -3.40 -8.89 -17.09
N GLY A 272 -3.55 -7.69 -16.53
CA GLY A 272 -4.51 -7.43 -15.47
C GLY A 272 -4.73 -5.96 -15.13
N TRP A 273 -5.99 -5.61 -14.88
CA TRP A 273 -6.40 -4.38 -14.21
C TRP A 273 -7.09 -4.72 -12.89
N ARG A 274 -6.60 -4.17 -11.76
CA ARG A 274 -6.91 -4.72 -10.42
C ARG A 274 -7.57 -3.76 -9.45
N ILE A 275 -8.01 -2.58 -9.90
CA ILE A 275 -8.72 -1.62 -9.04
C ILE A 275 -10.07 -1.31 -9.68
N GLU A 276 -11.16 -1.46 -8.92
CA GLU A 276 -12.49 -1.08 -9.42
C GLU A 276 -12.60 0.42 -9.67
N ILE A 277 -12.99 0.79 -10.88
CA ILE A 277 -13.38 2.16 -11.27
C ILE A 277 -14.85 2.11 -11.70
N PRO A 278 -15.81 2.50 -10.85
CA PRO A 278 -17.25 2.38 -11.13
C PRO A 278 -17.71 3.02 -12.44
N GLU A 279 -17.06 4.09 -12.87
CA GLU A 279 -17.33 4.80 -14.12
C GLU A 279 -16.90 3.99 -15.38
N LEU A 280 -15.97 3.05 -15.20
CA LEU A 280 -15.32 2.22 -16.21
C LEU A 280 -15.34 0.73 -15.79
N PRO A 281 -16.52 0.12 -15.60
CA PRO A 281 -16.66 -1.23 -15.07
C PRO A 281 -16.02 -2.32 -15.94
N GLU A 282 -15.78 -2.06 -17.23
CA GLU A 282 -15.09 -2.96 -18.15
C GLU A 282 -13.65 -3.25 -17.70
N LEU A 283 -13.01 -2.32 -16.99
CA LEU A 283 -11.67 -2.50 -16.46
C LEU A 283 -11.58 -3.69 -15.51
N THR A 284 -12.61 -3.93 -14.68
CA THR A 284 -12.63 -5.07 -13.76
C THR A 284 -13.51 -6.23 -14.24
N THR A 285 -14.56 -5.97 -15.01
CA THR A 285 -15.36 -7.08 -15.56
C THR A 285 -14.62 -7.85 -16.65
N ILE A 286 -13.77 -7.19 -17.45
CA ILE A 286 -12.93 -7.82 -18.49
C ILE A 286 -11.46 -7.80 -18.07
N GLY A 287 -10.90 -6.62 -17.80
CA GLY A 287 -9.46 -6.44 -17.62
C GLY A 287 -8.88 -7.17 -16.40
N ALA A 288 -9.71 -7.56 -15.43
CA ALA A 288 -9.29 -8.35 -14.27
C ALA A 288 -9.36 -9.88 -14.46
N HIS A 289 -9.89 -10.34 -15.61
CA HIS A 289 -10.18 -11.75 -15.82
C HIS A 289 -9.48 -12.27 -17.06
N ARG A 290 -8.82 -13.42 -16.94
CA ARG A 290 -8.24 -14.18 -18.05
C ARG A 290 -8.94 -15.52 -18.19
N CYS A 291 -9.38 -15.88 -19.39
CA CYS A 291 -10.05 -17.15 -19.66
C CYS A 291 -9.99 -17.55 -21.15
N ALA A 292 -10.25 -18.83 -21.46
CA ALA A 292 -10.11 -19.34 -22.83
C ALA A 292 -11.44 -19.32 -23.60
N ASN A 293 -11.38 -19.02 -24.91
CA ASN A 293 -12.48 -19.08 -25.88
C ASN A 293 -13.66 -18.11 -25.60
N LYS A 294 -13.41 -17.01 -24.89
CA LYS A 294 -14.42 -16.01 -24.52
C LYS A 294 -13.81 -14.59 -24.55
N GLU A 295 -13.21 -14.23 -25.67
CA GLU A 295 -12.46 -12.97 -25.84
C GLU A 295 -13.33 -11.72 -25.64
N ASP A 296 -14.66 -11.83 -25.77
CA ASP A 296 -15.62 -10.74 -25.47
C ASP A 296 -15.95 -10.61 -23.96
N GLU A 297 -15.51 -11.56 -23.12
CA GLU A 297 -15.80 -11.60 -21.68
C GLU A 297 -14.55 -11.52 -20.81
N CYS A 298 -13.37 -11.84 -21.35
CA CYS A 298 -12.12 -11.92 -20.59
C CYS A 298 -10.90 -11.78 -21.50
N MET A 299 -9.78 -11.41 -20.89
CA MET A 299 -8.46 -11.37 -21.51
C MET A 299 -7.94 -12.78 -21.85
N ILE A 300 -6.98 -12.87 -22.77
CA ILE A 300 -6.32 -14.15 -23.08
C ILE A 300 -5.54 -14.69 -21.86
N PRO A 301 -5.53 -16.02 -21.63
CA PRO A 301 -4.76 -16.61 -20.54
C PRO A 301 -3.25 -16.36 -20.63
N GLN A 302 -2.64 -16.00 -19.50
CA GLN A 302 -1.21 -15.81 -19.30
C GLN A 302 -0.74 -16.56 -18.05
N TYR A 303 0.58 -16.81 -17.92
CA TYR A 303 1.23 -17.38 -16.72
C TYR A 303 0.62 -18.66 -16.14
N GLY A 304 -0.02 -19.47 -16.98
CA GLY A 304 -0.68 -20.69 -16.53
C GLY A 304 -1.94 -20.46 -15.70
N SER A 305 -2.62 -19.31 -15.86
CA SER A 305 -3.93 -18.99 -15.25
C SER A 305 -5.02 -20.02 -15.52
N GLY A 306 -4.84 -20.91 -16.49
CA GLY A 306 -5.81 -21.92 -16.85
C GLY A 306 -6.86 -21.38 -17.83
N ALA A 307 -7.88 -22.20 -18.09
CA ALA A 307 -8.88 -21.91 -19.12
C ALA A 307 -10.15 -21.23 -18.57
N PHE A 308 -10.32 -21.20 -17.25
CA PHE A 308 -11.57 -20.82 -16.59
C PHE A 308 -11.46 -19.45 -15.92
N ILE A 309 -12.59 -18.72 -15.91
CA ILE A 309 -12.66 -17.35 -15.40
C ILE A 309 -12.50 -17.27 -13.87
N ASP A 310 -12.79 -18.36 -13.16
CA ASP A 310 -12.67 -18.49 -11.69
C ASP A 310 -11.27 -18.89 -11.22
N SER A 311 -10.26 -18.75 -12.09
CA SER A 311 -8.85 -18.90 -11.71
C SER A 311 -8.48 -17.99 -10.54
N SER A 312 -7.70 -18.51 -9.57
CA SER A 312 -7.20 -17.73 -8.44
C SER A 312 -6.25 -16.59 -8.85
N GLN A 313 -5.72 -16.62 -10.08
CA GLN A 313 -4.90 -15.54 -10.63
C GLN A 313 -5.72 -14.35 -11.14
N ASN A 314 -7.04 -14.52 -11.27
CA ASN A 314 -7.98 -13.45 -11.61
C ASN A 314 -8.49 -12.76 -10.35
N GLY A 315 -9.03 -11.55 -10.53
CA GLY A 315 -9.60 -10.76 -9.45
C GLY A 315 -9.11 -9.32 -9.46
N PHE A 316 -9.72 -8.52 -8.59
CA PHE A 316 -9.46 -7.10 -8.42
C PHE A 316 -9.85 -6.67 -7.01
N LEU A 317 -9.34 -5.53 -6.57
CA LEU A 317 -9.79 -4.84 -5.37
C LEU A 317 -11.06 -4.07 -5.72
N SER A 318 -12.17 -4.41 -5.07
CA SER A 318 -13.37 -3.57 -5.13
C SER A 318 -13.10 -2.19 -4.52
N VAL A 319 -13.99 -1.22 -4.73
CA VAL A 319 -13.88 0.10 -4.07
C VAL A 319 -13.80 -0.07 -2.55
N ALA A 320 -14.53 -1.03 -1.98
CA ALA A 320 -14.50 -1.33 -0.56
C ALA A 320 -13.18 -1.98 -0.11
N ASP A 321 -12.64 -2.92 -0.89
CA ASP A 321 -11.34 -3.56 -0.58
C ASP A 321 -10.19 -2.56 -0.65
N TYR A 322 -10.21 -1.70 -1.67
CA TYR A 322 -9.19 -0.67 -1.84
C TYR A 322 -9.27 0.39 -0.74
N ASP A 323 -10.48 0.85 -0.39
CA ASP A 323 -10.69 1.73 0.75
C ASP A 323 -10.23 1.08 2.07
N HIS A 324 -10.50 -0.22 2.25
CA HIS A 324 -10.04 -0.98 3.41
C HIS A 324 -8.51 -1.08 3.47
N LEU A 325 -7.85 -1.31 2.34
CA LEU A 325 -6.40 -1.32 2.22
C LEU A 325 -5.80 0.03 2.61
N LEU A 326 -6.32 1.13 2.05
CA LEU A 326 -5.86 2.49 2.37
C LEU A 326 -6.06 2.80 3.85
N LYS A 327 -7.23 2.49 4.42
CA LYS A 327 -7.48 2.65 5.85
C LYS A 327 -6.48 1.89 6.70
N THR A 328 -6.25 0.62 6.38
CA THR A 328 -5.33 -0.24 7.14
C THR A 328 -3.90 0.29 7.06
N ALA A 329 -3.48 0.74 5.87
CA ALA A 329 -2.18 1.34 5.67
C ALA A 329 -2.05 2.66 6.46
N PHE A 330 -3.07 3.52 6.44
CA PHE A 330 -3.14 4.75 7.24
C PHE A 330 -3.02 4.47 8.75
N ASP A 331 -3.78 3.50 9.27
CA ASP A 331 -3.73 3.11 10.70
C ASP A 331 -2.35 2.55 11.11
N LEU A 332 -1.60 2.00 10.16
CA LEU A 332 -0.25 1.47 10.34
C LEU A 332 0.86 2.48 9.97
N GLU A 333 0.50 3.72 9.64
CA GLU A 333 1.41 4.77 9.19
C GLU A 333 2.20 4.41 7.92
N ILE A 334 1.60 3.62 7.03
CA ILE A 334 2.15 3.20 5.73
C ILE A 334 1.42 3.93 4.60
N ASN A 335 2.16 4.69 3.81
CA ASN A 335 1.67 5.31 2.59
C ASN A 335 1.41 4.25 1.52
N VAL A 336 0.48 4.51 0.60
CA VAL A 336 0.16 3.62 -0.51
C VAL A 336 0.43 4.38 -1.78
N ILE A 337 1.43 3.93 -2.53
CA ILE A 337 1.73 4.41 -3.88
C ILE A 337 0.92 3.55 -4.84
N THR A 338 0.01 4.18 -5.59
CA THR A 338 -0.83 3.44 -6.55
C THR A 338 -0.31 3.66 -7.96
N GLU A 339 0.06 2.57 -8.63
CA GLU A 339 0.53 2.61 -10.01
C GLU A 339 -0.60 2.36 -11.00
N ILE A 340 -0.73 3.29 -11.97
CA ILE A 340 -1.60 3.20 -13.14
C ILE A 340 -0.70 3.28 -14.37
N ASN A 341 -0.44 2.12 -14.98
CA ASN A 341 0.53 1.97 -16.04
C ASN A 341 0.11 2.66 -17.33
N GLY A 342 1.06 3.41 -17.90
CA GLY A 342 0.99 3.95 -19.25
C GLY A 342 2.26 4.71 -19.66
N PRO A 343 2.50 4.89 -20.96
CA PRO A 343 1.66 4.43 -22.06
C PRO A 343 1.91 2.96 -22.44
N GLY A 344 3.07 2.37 -22.11
CA GLY A 344 3.29 0.92 -22.21
C GLY A 344 2.56 0.16 -21.09
N HIS A 345 2.66 -1.18 -21.09
CA HIS A 345 2.07 -2.03 -20.05
C HIS A 345 0.57 -1.77 -19.82
N ALA A 346 -0.16 -1.44 -20.88
CA ALA A 346 -1.53 -0.94 -20.80
C ALA A 346 -2.56 -1.89 -21.43
N ARG A 347 -2.17 -3.11 -21.83
CA ARG A 347 -3.03 -3.99 -22.64
C ARG A 347 -4.37 -4.31 -21.95
N ALA A 348 -4.39 -4.55 -20.64
CA ALA A 348 -5.66 -4.81 -19.93
C ALA A 348 -6.64 -3.64 -20.01
N ALA A 349 -6.15 -2.41 -19.87
CA ALA A 349 -6.96 -1.21 -20.03
C ALA A 349 -7.43 -1.04 -21.49
N ILE A 350 -6.52 -1.25 -22.45
CA ILE A 350 -6.82 -1.12 -23.88
C ILE A 350 -7.92 -2.09 -24.31
N GLU A 351 -7.80 -3.37 -23.97
CA GLU A 351 -8.77 -4.39 -24.33
C GLU A 351 -10.13 -4.15 -23.64
N ALA A 352 -10.14 -3.78 -22.36
CA ALA A 352 -11.36 -3.40 -21.66
C ALA A 352 -12.07 -2.21 -22.35
N MET A 353 -11.32 -1.18 -22.74
CA MET A 353 -11.89 -0.01 -23.42
C MET A 353 -12.29 -0.29 -24.88
N LYS A 354 -11.63 -1.22 -25.58
CA LYS A 354 -12.07 -1.73 -26.88
C LYS A 354 -13.46 -2.38 -26.77
N LEU A 355 -13.66 -3.25 -25.79
CA LEU A 355 -14.92 -3.94 -25.58
C LEU A 355 -16.04 -3.04 -25.04
N ARG A 356 -15.70 -2.01 -24.24
CA ARG A 356 -16.63 -0.91 -23.91
C ARG A 356 -17.15 -0.21 -25.17
N ASN A 357 -16.35 -0.17 -26.23
CA ASN A 357 -16.68 0.38 -27.54
C ASN A 357 -17.26 1.81 -27.48
N ASN A 358 -16.59 2.69 -26.74
CA ASN A 358 -16.96 4.09 -26.62
C ASN A 358 -15.78 5.00 -27.01
N GLU A 359 -15.97 5.77 -28.09
CA GLU A 359 -14.96 6.67 -28.66
C GLU A 359 -14.43 7.71 -27.65
N THR A 360 -15.19 8.06 -26.61
CA THR A 360 -14.74 9.03 -25.60
C THR A 360 -13.67 8.48 -24.64
N THR A 361 -13.44 7.17 -24.63
CA THR A 361 -12.49 6.50 -23.72
C THR A 361 -11.60 5.48 -24.43
N PHE A 362 -11.48 5.54 -25.76
CA PHE A 362 -10.51 4.72 -26.48
C PHE A 362 -9.08 5.01 -26.06
N LEU A 363 -8.32 3.93 -25.88
CA LEU A 363 -6.90 3.94 -25.56
C LEU A 363 -6.02 3.45 -26.72
N HIS A 364 -6.63 3.02 -27.82
CA HIS A 364 -5.95 2.54 -29.03
C HIS A 364 -6.36 3.40 -30.21
N ASP A 365 -5.68 3.27 -31.35
CA ASP A 365 -6.21 3.80 -32.61
C ASP A 365 -7.09 2.72 -33.29
N PRO A 366 -8.42 2.93 -33.44
CA PRO A 366 -9.30 1.96 -34.09
C PRO A 366 -8.99 1.74 -35.58
N ASN A 367 -8.17 2.62 -36.19
CA ASN A 367 -7.72 2.48 -37.57
C ASN A 367 -6.32 1.86 -37.69
N GLN A 368 -5.70 1.44 -36.59
CA GLN A 368 -4.44 0.70 -36.63
C GLN A 368 -4.64 -0.63 -37.38
N THR A 369 -3.74 -0.91 -38.33
CA THR A 369 -3.76 -2.17 -39.12
C THR A 369 -2.45 -2.94 -39.05
N VAL A 370 -1.43 -2.39 -38.40
CA VAL A 370 -0.07 -2.97 -38.33
C VAL A 370 0.30 -3.20 -36.87
N PHE A 371 0.77 -4.42 -36.58
CA PHE A 371 1.10 -4.92 -35.24
C PHE A 371 2.47 -5.64 -35.28
N ASP A 372 3.52 -4.90 -35.62
CA ASP A 372 4.86 -5.43 -35.91
C ASP A 372 5.95 -5.04 -34.91
N ILE A 373 5.55 -4.40 -33.80
CA ILE A 373 6.42 -3.87 -32.76
C ILE A 373 6.08 -4.59 -31.45
N PRO A 374 6.83 -5.64 -31.08
CA PRO A 374 6.58 -6.36 -29.84
C PRO A 374 7.10 -5.59 -28.61
N SER A 375 6.33 -5.61 -27.53
CA SER A 375 6.79 -5.29 -26.18
C SER A 375 7.83 -6.31 -25.71
N VAL A 376 8.47 -6.02 -24.57
CA VAL A 376 9.41 -6.95 -23.93
C VAL A 376 8.75 -8.30 -23.61
N GLN A 377 7.45 -8.28 -23.30
CA GLN A 377 6.60 -9.43 -23.00
C GLN A 377 5.90 -10.01 -24.24
N PHE A 378 6.27 -9.54 -25.44
CA PHE A 378 5.82 -10.01 -26.75
C PHE A 378 4.37 -9.65 -27.14
N PHE A 379 3.75 -8.67 -26.48
CA PHE A 379 2.49 -8.10 -26.95
C PHE A 379 2.74 -7.07 -28.05
N THR A 380 1.83 -6.92 -29.00
CA THR A 380 1.96 -5.96 -30.12
C THR A 380 0.92 -4.83 -30.07
N ASP A 381 0.06 -4.85 -29.06
CA ASP A 381 -1.14 -4.05 -28.90
C ASP A 381 -1.26 -3.47 -27.48
N ASN A 382 -0.12 -3.28 -26.81
CA ASN A 382 -0.06 -2.94 -25.38
C ASN A 382 0.23 -1.47 -25.05
N VAL A 383 0.26 -0.59 -26.06
CA VAL A 383 0.64 0.82 -25.89
C VAL A 383 -0.56 1.74 -26.10
N MET A 384 -0.82 2.62 -25.13
CA MET A 384 -1.87 3.63 -25.22
C MET A 384 -1.58 4.67 -26.31
N ASN A 385 -2.63 5.22 -26.90
CA ASN A 385 -2.58 6.26 -27.92
C ASN A 385 -2.58 7.68 -27.30
N PRO A 386 -1.44 8.39 -27.21
CA PRO A 386 -1.38 9.74 -26.64
C PRO A 386 -1.99 10.82 -27.56
N CYS A 387 -2.32 10.48 -28.80
CA CYS A 387 -2.66 11.44 -29.84
C CYS A 387 -4.17 11.69 -29.98
N GLN A 388 -4.97 11.14 -29.06
CA GLN A 388 -6.43 11.29 -29.01
C GLN A 388 -6.88 11.77 -27.63
N ASP A 389 -7.91 12.62 -27.62
CA ASP A 389 -8.48 13.19 -26.38
C ASP A 389 -9.12 12.14 -25.47
N SER A 390 -9.51 11.00 -26.04
CA SER A 390 -10.12 9.87 -25.34
C SER A 390 -9.20 9.25 -24.29
N THR A 391 -7.90 9.19 -24.55
CA THR A 391 -6.88 8.71 -23.59
C THR A 391 -6.80 9.62 -22.37
N TRP A 392 -6.85 10.93 -22.59
CA TRP A 392 -6.83 11.90 -21.49
C TRP A 392 -8.12 11.87 -20.69
N THR A 393 -9.27 11.74 -21.37
CA THR A 393 -10.57 11.57 -20.71
C THR A 393 -10.59 10.32 -19.82
N PHE A 394 -10.04 9.20 -20.30
CA PHE A 394 -9.90 7.98 -19.50
C PHE A 394 -9.05 8.21 -18.25
N LEU A 395 -7.85 8.79 -18.39
CA LEU A 395 -6.95 9.04 -17.26
C LEU A 395 -7.55 10.02 -16.26
N GLU A 396 -8.25 11.06 -16.72
CA GLU A 396 -8.96 12.00 -15.85
C GLU A 396 -10.04 11.29 -15.01
N ILE A 397 -10.80 10.36 -15.60
CA ILE A 397 -11.80 9.56 -14.86
C ILE A 397 -11.10 8.70 -13.80
N VAL A 398 -10.05 7.97 -14.16
CA VAL A 398 -9.33 7.07 -13.23
C VAL A 398 -8.73 7.86 -12.08
N ILE A 399 -7.97 8.92 -12.36
CA ILE A 399 -7.31 9.72 -11.32
C ILE A 399 -8.33 10.47 -10.45
N SER A 400 -9.43 10.96 -11.02
CA SER A 400 -10.52 11.55 -10.25
C SER A 400 -11.17 10.52 -9.31
N HIS A 401 -11.33 9.27 -9.76
CA HIS A 401 -11.85 8.20 -8.90
C HIS A 401 -10.90 7.91 -7.74
N LEU A 402 -9.60 7.71 -8.03
CA LEU A 402 -8.59 7.46 -6.99
C LEU A 402 -8.56 8.59 -5.95
N LYS A 403 -8.64 9.86 -6.41
CA LYS A 403 -8.77 11.02 -5.53
C LYS A 403 -9.93 10.89 -4.55
N SER A 404 -11.12 10.52 -5.03
CA SER A 404 -12.32 10.40 -4.20
C SER A 404 -12.20 9.35 -3.08
N VAL A 405 -11.35 8.35 -3.25
CA VAL A 405 -11.08 7.33 -2.22
C VAL A 405 -9.93 7.79 -1.32
N HIS A 406 -8.85 8.32 -1.88
CA HIS A 406 -7.66 8.76 -1.14
C HIS A 406 -7.92 9.95 -0.21
N GLU A 407 -8.77 10.90 -0.61
CA GLU A 407 -9.02 12.14 0.15
C GLU A 407 -9.70 11.88 1.52
N LYS A 408 -10.26 10.67 1.72
CA LYS A 408 -10.79 10.24 3.03
C LYS A 408 -9.72 10.13 4.12
N TYR A 409 -8.44 10.07 3.74
CA TYR A 409 -7.30 9.88 4.63
C TYR A 409 -6.38 11.11 4.66
N ASP A 410 -6.95 12.33 4.59
CA ASP A 410 -6.26 13.63 4.70
C ASP A 410 -5.06 13.79 3.73
N ASP A 411 -5.22 13.29 2.50
CA ASP A 411 -4.17 13.19 1.50
C ASP A 411 -2.90 12.47 2.03
N PHE A 412 -3.01 11.51 2.93
CA PHE A 412 -1.85 10.75 3.39
C PHE A 412 -1.20 10.01 2.20
N HIS A 413 -2.01 9.36 1.37
CA HIS A 413 -1.57 8.59 0.21
C HIS A 413 -1.39 9.48 -1.04
N LYS A 414 -0.25 10.16 -1.17
CA LYS A 414 -0.06 11.24 -2.18
C LYS A 414 0.51 10.82 -3.54
N ILE A 415 1.17 9.67 -3.64
CA ILE A 415 1.94 9.35 -4.83
C ILE A 415 1.11 8.48 -5.77
N ILE A 416 0.88 8.98 -6.98
CA ILE A 416 0.37 8.19 -8.09
C ILE A 416 1.52 7.91 -9.05
N HIS A 417 1.77 6.64 -9.31
CA HIS A 417 2.84 6.18 -10.16
C HIS A 417 2.34 5.93 -11.59
N LEU A 418 3.06 6.43 -12.59
CA LEU A 418 2.75 6.28 -14.02
C LEU A 418 3.12 4.90 -14.57
N GLY A 419 4.07 4.24 -13.92
CA GLY A 419 4.91 3.25 -14.58
C GLY A 419 5.78 3.93 -15.61
N GLY A 420 5.45 3.76 -16.88
CA GLY A 420 6.08 4.47 -18.01
C GLY A 420 7.38 3.83 -18.50
N ASP A 421 7.61 2.59 -18.10
CA ASP A 421 8.69 1.71 -18.52
C ASP A 421 8.42 1.01 -19.86
N GLU A 422 9.50 0.49 -20.45
CA GLU A 422 9.53 -0.49 -21.55
C GLU A 422 8.64 -0.23 -22.78
N VAL A 423 8.36 1.04 -23.13
CA VAL A 423 7.76 1.36 -24.44
C VAL A 423 8.69 0.84 -25.54
N ALA A 424 8.16 -0.08 -26.35
CA ALA A 424 8.90 -0.70 -27.44
C ALA A 424 9.36 0.34 -28.48
N HIS A 425 10.49 0.05 -29.13
CA HIS A 425 11.09 0.91 -30.16
C HIS A 425 11.78 0.10 -31.27
N LEU A 426 11.58 -1.22 -31.30
CA LEU A 426 12.13 -2.12 -32.30
C LEU A 426 11.01 -2.97 -32.88
N ASN A 427 10.97 -3.09 -34.21
CA ASN A 427 10.08 -4.04 -34.86
C ASN A 427 10.66 -5.48 -34.80
N PHE A 428 9.91 -6.47 -35.28
CA PHE A 428 10.38 -7.87 -35.36
C PHE A 428 11.66 -8.08 -36.21
N ALA A 429 11.98 -7.15 -37.12
CA ALA A 429 13.22 -7.20 -37.91
C ALA A 429 14.43 -6.58 -37.17
N GLY A 430 14.19 -5.94 -36.02
CA GLY A 430 15.22 -5.21 -35.26
C GLY A 430 15.46 -3.79 -35.78
N ASP A 431 14.60 -3.26 -36.66
CA ASP A 431 14.67 -1.87 -37.08
C ASP A 431 14.02 -0.97 -36.04
N GLU A 432 14.62 0.20 -35.81
CA GLU A 432 14.05 1.22 -34.92
C GLU A 432 12.71 1.69 -35.47
N LYS A 433 11.66 1.52 -34.65
CA LYS A 433 10.28 1.85 -34.98
C LYS A 433 9.44 1.96 -33.72
N PHE A 434 8.71 3.06 -33.56
CA PHE A 434 7.86 3.31 -32.39
C PHE A 434 6.42 2.84 -32.62
N PRO A 435 5.72 2.31 -31.59
CA PRO A 435 4.33 1.82 -31.69
C PRO A 435 3.38 2.82 -32.35
N TRP A 436 3.54 4.10 -32.01
CA TRP A 436 2.69 5.19 -32.49
C TRP A 436 2.84 5.51 -33.98
N GLU A 437 3.89 5.03 -34.65
CA GLU A 437 4.00 5.11 -36.11
C GLU A 437 2.90 4.30 -36.80
N ASN A 438 2.37 3.28 -36.13
CA ASN A 438 1.27 2.46 -36.62
C ASN A 438 -0.11 3.06 -36.32
N PHE A 439 -0.20 4.22 -35.64
CA PHE A 439 -1.47 4.88 -35.28
C PHE A 439 -1.73 6.06 -36.23
N PRO A 440 -2.70 5.96 -37.16
CA PRO A 440 -3.06 7.07 -38.06
C PRO A 440 -3.26 8.42 -37.37
N SER A 441 -3.88 8.45 -36.18
CA SER A 441 -4.07 9.70 -35.44
C SER A 441 -2.75 10.31 -34.95
N CYS A 442 -1.76 9.49 -34.59
CA CYS A 442 -0.44 9.99 -34.20
C CYS A 442 0.37 10.47 -35.39
N VAL A 443 0.29 9.78 -36.53
CA VAL A 443 0.89 10.24 -37.78
C VAL A 443 0.35 11.62 -38.15
N GLU A 444 -0.98 11.80 -38.13
CA GLU A 444 -1.61 13.11 -38.40
C GLU A 444 -1.16 14.20 -37.42
N MET A 445 -1.11 13.89 -36.12
CA MET A 445 -0.67 14.85 -35.10
C MET A 445 0.79 15.28 -35.33
N ILE A 446 1.70 14.33 -35.57
CA ILE A 446 3.12 14.62 -35.81
C ILE A 446 3.31 15.43 -37.09
N GLU A 447 2.68 15.04 -38.20
CA GLU A 447 2.74 15.79 -39.47
C GLU A 447 2.23 17.24 -39.29
N LYS A 448 1.10 17.41 -38.60
CA LYS A 448 0.55 18.72 -38.29
C LYS A 448 1.52 19.54 -37.43
N ASN A 449 2.13 18.94 -36.42
CA ASN A 449 3.05 19.63 -35.53
C ASN A 449 4.33 20.06 -36.26
N GLN A 450 4.87 19.22 -37.16
CA GLN A 450 6.04 19.52 -37.98
C GLN A 450 5.81 20.66 -39.00
N ASN A 451 4.57 20.87 -39.44
CA ASN A 451 4.23 21.93 -40.39
C ASN A 451 4.28 23.35 -39.80
N ASP A 452 4.26 23.49 -38.47
CA ASP A 452 4.46 24.76 -37.79
C ASP A 452 5.89 24.83 -37.23
N ALA A 453 6.74 25.66 -37.85
CA ALA A 453 8.13 25.86 -37.43
C ALA A 453 8.27 26.43 -36.00
N GLY A 454 7.16 26.88 -35.40
CA GLY A 454 7.09 27.26 -34.00
C GLY A 454 7.06 26.07 -33.04
N ASN A 455 6.75 24.86 -33.47
CA ASN A 455 6.62 23.70 -32.61
C ASN A 455 7.97 23.02 -32.34
N SER A 456 8.15 22.57 -31.10
CA SER A 456 9.26 21.72 -30.67
C SER A 456 8.93 21.09 -29.33
N TRP A 457 9.65 20.01 -28.98
CA TRP A 457 9.54 19.42 -27.66
C TRP A 457 9.88 20.41 -26.53
N ASP A 458 10.83 21.34 -26.75
CA ASP A 458 11.15 22.39 -25.77
C ASP A 458 9.96 23.33 -25.45
N LYS A 459 8.91 23.31 -26.28
CA LYS A 459 7.65 24.03 -26.06
C LYS A 459 6.50 23.09 -25.67
N GLY A 460 6.80 21.85 -25.31
CA GLY A 460 5.83 20.82 -24.94
C GLY A 460 5.02 20.26 -26.11
N THR A 461 5.47 20.44 -27.36
CA THR A 461 4.77 19.95 -28.56
C THR A 461 5.61 18.87 -29.24
N PRO A 462 5.16 17.61 -29.28
CA PRO A 462 5.91 16.53 -29.92
C PRO A 462 5.90 16.71 -31.44
N THR A 463 7.09 16.68 -32.03
CA THR A 463 7.36 16.73 -33.47
C THR A 463 7.96 15.44 -34.00
N GLN A 464 8.28 14.48 -33.12
CA GLN A 464 8.81 13.16 -33.44
C GLN A 464 8.08 12.08 -32.63
N PHE A 465 8.08 10.83 -33.10
CA PHE A 465 7.36 9.73 -32.44
C PHE A 465 7.96 9.34 -31.08
N ASN A 466 9.28 9.39 -30.95
CA ASN A 466 9.97 9.14 -29.68
C ASN A 466 9.62 10.16 -28.59
N GLU A 467 9.28 11.40 -28.95
CA GLU A 467 8.84 12.45 -28.04
C GLU A 467 7.42 12.20 -27.47
N LEU A 468 6.65 11.27 -28.05
CA LEU A 468 5.30 10.96 -27.59
C LEU A 468 5.27 10.29 -26.21
N GLN A 469 6.32 9.56 -25.83
CA GLN A 469 6.46 9.05 -24.46
C GLN A 469 6.56 10.22 -23.48
N TRP A 470 7.44 11.19 -23.74
CA TRP A 470 7.59 12.35 -22.87
C TRP A 470 6.34 13.23 -22.85
N PHE A 471 5.66 13.37 -23.99
CA PHE A 471 4.39 14.07 -24.08
C PHE A 471 3.33 13.39 -23.20
N PHE A 472 3.27 12.06 -23.19
CA PHE A 472 2.36 11.31 -22.32
C PHE A 472 2.71 11.52 -20.85
N THR A 473 3.98 11.38 -20.48
CA THR A 473 4.48 11.63 -19.12
C THR A 473 4.11 13.04 -18.63
N ALA A 474 4.35 14.08 -19.44
CA ALA A 474 4.03 15.46 -19.09
C ALA A 474 2.52 15.66 -18.84
N LYS A 475 1.68 15.10 -19.71
CA LYS A 475 0.22 15.18 -19.60
C LYS A 475 -0.29 14.44 -18.37
N PHE A 476 0.20 13.23 -18.11
CA PHE A 476 -0.14 12.45 -16.92
C PHE A 476 0.22 13.20 -15.63
N MET A 477 1.46 13.68 -15.52
CA MET A 477 1.90 14.43 -14.34
C MET A 477 1.08 15.69 -14.11
N LYS A 478 0.64 16.35 -15.18
CA LYS A 478 -0.31 17.47 -15.08
C LYS A 478 -1.66 17.02 -14.49
N ILE A 479 -2.24 15.92 -14.96
CA ILE A 479 -3.53 15.39 -14.43
C ILE A 479 -3.39 15.04 -12.94
N VAL A 480 -2.29 14.37 -12.56
CA VAL A 480 -1.97 14.01 -11.17
C VAL A 480 -1.86 15.27 -10.30
N LYS A 481 -1.09 16.27 -10.75
CA LYS A 481 -0.90 17.54 -10.04
C LYS A 481 -2.20 18.35 -9.91
N ASP A 482 -3.00 18.43 -10.97
CA ASP A 482 -4.30 19.12 -10.94
C ASP A 482 -5.28 18.46 -9.96
N ASN A 483 -5.06 17.18 -9.64
CA ASN A 483 -5.81 16.42 -8.64
C ASN A 483 -5.19 16.42 -7.23
N ASN A 484 -4.16 17.24 -6.97
CA ASN A 484 -3.47 17.39 -5.68
C ASN A 484 -2.65 16.15 -5.25
N PHE A 485 -2.26 15.32 -6.21
CA PHE A 485 -1.29 14.25 -6.00
C PHE A 485 0.12 14.66 -6.43
N THR A 486 1.08 13.85 -6.03
CA THR A 486 2.47 13.91 -6.49
C THR A 486 2.75 12.74 -7.44
N SER A 487 3.54 12.97 -8.48
CA SER A 487 3.82 11.94 -9.47
C SER A 487 5.04 11.07 -9.11
N GLY A 488 4.93 9.77 -9.40
CA GLY A 488 6.05 8.83 -9.52
C GLY A 488 6.10 8.20 -10.91
N ALA A 489 7.28 7.77 -11.37
CA ALA A 489 7.44 6.96 -12.57
C ALA A 489 8.76 6.16 -12.56
N TRP A 490 8.84 5.10 -13.37
CA TRP A 490 10.10 4.43 -13.71
C TRP A 490 10.99 5.37 -14.55
N GLU A 491 12.32 5.21 -14.48
CA GLU A 491 13.27 6.17 -15.03
C GLU A 491 13.09 6.46 -16.53
N GLU A 492 12.67 5.45 -17.31
CA GLU A 492 12.41 5.50 -18.74
C GLU A 492 11.64 6.75 -19.17
N SER A 493 10.66 7.14 -18.35
CA SER A 493 9.75 8.26 -18.58
C SER A 493 10.46 9.60 -18.79
N PHE A 494 11.69 9.73 -18.31
CA PHE A 494 12.45 10.97 -18.26
C PHE A 494 13.77 10.92 -19.03
N LEU A 495 14.09 9.81 -19.69
CA LEU A 495 15.37 9.64 -20.36
C LEU A 495 15.33 10.09 -21.82
N ASP A 496 16.39 10.78 -22.23
CA ASP A 496 16.74 11.09 -23.61
C ASP A 496 17.42 9.90 -24.29
N LYS A 497 16.72 8.75 -24.36
CA LYS A 497 17.28 7.51 -24.91
C LYS A 497 17.59 7.57 -26.41
N TRP A 498 17.01 8.56 -27.10
CA TRP A 498 16.91 8.61 -28.55
C TRP A 498 17.71 9.74 -29.20
N SER A 499 18.46 10.51 -28.40
CA SER A 499 19.39 11.50 -28.95
C SER A 499 20.62 10.81 -29.55
N ASP A 500 21.22 11.40 -30.59
CA ASP A 500 22.50 10.97 -31.21
C ASP A 500 23.71 10.97 -30.23
N LYS A 501 23.47 11.19 -28.94
CA LYS A 501 24.52 11.17 -27.91
C LYS A 501 24.92 9.72 -27.65
N ALA A 502 26.20 9.52 -27.36
CA ALA A 502 26.77 8.22 -26.98
C ALA A 502 26.15 7.61 -25.69
N SER A 503 25.27 8.34 -25.00
CA SER A 503 24.65 7.97 -23.73
C SER A 503 23.31 8.70 -23.57
N PRO A 504 22.23 8.01 -23.15
CA PRO A 504 20.98 8.66 -22.74
C PRO A 504 21.21 9.66 -21.61
N SER A 505 20.61 10.85 -21.71
CA SER A 505 20.67 11.87 -20.65
C SER A 505 19.32 12.07 -19.96
N VAL A 506 19.30 12.44 -18.69
CA VAL A 506 18.08 12.80 -17.97
C VAL A 506 17.50 14.13 -18.52
N GLN A 507 16.20 14.15 -18.85
CA GLN A 507 15.50 15.37 -19.22
C GLN A 507 15.22 16.22 -17.98
N PRO A 508 15.39 17.56 -18.03
CA PRO A 508 15.09 18.42 -16.90
C PRO A 508 13.57 18.55 -16.64
N LEU A 509 13.19 18.75 -15.38
CA LEU A 509 11.78 18.81 -14.93
C LEU A 509 10.94 19.85 -15.68
N GLU A 510 11.54 20.98 -16.05
CA GLU A 510 10.85 22.09 -16.70
C GLU A 510 10.26 21.69 -18.06
N LYS A 511 10.87 20.73 -18.76
CA LYS A 511 10.34 20.21 -20.03
C LYS A 511 9.00 19.52 -19.88
N PHE A 512 8.69 19.03 -18.68
CA PHE A 512 7.41 18.43 -18.36
C PHE A 512 6.46 19.41 -17.64
N GLY A 513 6.80 20.70 -17.59
CA GLY A 513 6.02 21.71 -16.85
C GLY A 513 6.08 21.54 -15.33
N MET A 514 7.13 20.88 -14.83
CA MET A 514 7.36 20.61 -13.41
C MET A 514 8.55 21.41 -12.87
N SER A 515 8.65 21.47 -11.57
CA SER A 515 9.70 22.15 -10.81
C SER A 515 10.16 21.29 -9.63
N ALA A 516 11.29 21.64 -9.02
CA ALA A 516 11.78 20.94 -7.84
C ALA A 516 10.76 20.87 -6.68
N SER A 517 9.88 21.88 -6.56
CA SER A 517 8.82 21.91 -5.53
C SER A 517 7.67 20.95 -5.78
N ASP A 518 7.55 20.42 -7.01
CA ASP A 518 6.52 19.44 -7.35
C ASP A 518 6.87 18.02 -6.87
N ASN A 519 8.10 17.80 -6.38
CA ASN A 519 8.58 16.54 -5.82
C ASN A 519 8.32 15.32 -6.73
N VAL A 520 8.66 15.41 -8.01
CA VAL A 520 8.51 14.27 -8.94
C VAL A 520 9.43 13.12 -8.51
N HIS A 521 8.85 11.98 -8.21
CA HIS A 521 9.57 10.77 -7.80
C HIS A 521 9.98 9.94 -9.01
N VAL A 522 11.22 9.46 -9.01
CA VAL A 522 11.73 8.56 -10.03
C VAL A 522 12.27 7.30 -9.37
N PHE A 523 11.75 6.15 -9.79
CA PHE A 523 12.13 4.85 -9.31
C PHE A 523 13.17 4.29 -10.27
N VAL A 524 14.42 4.17 -9.84
CA VAL A 524 15.55 3.86 -10.73
C VAL A 524 15.95 2.38 -10.58
N TRP A 525 15.58 1.56 -11.57
CA TRP A 525 15.77 0.10 -11.52
C TRP A 525 16.95 -0.40 -12.37
N ASN A 526 17.23 0.28 -13.47
CA ASN A 526 18.14 -0.18 -14.51
C ASN A 526 19.57 0.28 -14.24
N ILE A 527 20.19 -0.34 -13.23
CA ILE A 527 21.60 -0.14 -12.92
C ILE A 527 22.39 -1.35 -13.42
N ASP A 528 23.20 -1.11 -14.45
CA ASP A 528 24.13 -2.08 -15.04
C ASP A 528 25.56 -1.66 -14.66
N TRP A 529 26.27 -2.60 -14.05
CA TRP A 529 27.61 -2.41 -13.51
C TRP A 529 28.72 -2.59 -14.57
N GLU A 530 28.36 -3.04 -15.76
CA GLU A 530 29.28 -3.46 -16.82
C GLU A 530 29.21 -2.59 -18.07
N SER A 531 28.04 -2.05 -18.40
CA SER A 531 27.90 -1.09 -19.49
C SER A 531 28.33 0.31 -19.09
N GLU A 532 28.80 1.09 -20.07
CA GLU A 532 29.53 2.34 -19.86
C GLU A 532 28.69 3.49 -19.29
N VAL A 533 27.42 3.25 -18.94
CA VAL A 533 26.47 4.34 -18.88
C VAL A 533 25.78 4.42 -17.51
N LYS A 534 25.24 3.35 -16.92
CA LYS A 534 24.43 3.14 -15.67
C LYS A 534 24.26 4.12 -14.47
N ASP A 535 24.74 5.37 -14.43
CA ASP A 535 24.75 6.25 -13.23
C ASP A 535 23.52 7.15 -13.02
N TRP A 536 22.35 6.66 -13.43
CA TRP A 536 21.11 7.43 -13.49
C TRP A 536 20.68 8.00 -12.14
N PRO A 537 20.79 7.28 -11.01
CA PRO A 537 20.35 7.83 -9.73
C PRO A 537 21.02 9.17 -9.42
N TYR A 538 22.29 9.32 -9.77
CA TYR A 538 23.02 10.57 -9.53
C TYR A 538 22.65 11.64 -10.54
N GLN A 539 22.45 11.29 -11.82
CA GLN A 539 21.97 12.24 -12.82
C GLN A 539 20.58 12.80 -12.45
N PHE A 540 19.65 11.93 -12.03
CA PHE A 540 18.31 12.31 -11.58
C PHE A 540 18.35 13.18 -10.33
N ALA A 541 19.10 12.77 -9.30
CA ALA A 541 19.23 13.55 -8.07
C ALA A 541 19.82 14.95 -8.35
N ASN A 542 20.84 15.02 -9.22
CA ASN A 542 21.45 16.28 -9.63
C ASN A 542 20.50 17.16 -10.47
N ALA A 543 19.53 16.55 -11.15
CA ALA A 543 18.47 17.21 -11.91
C ALA A 543 17.17 17.48 -11.10
N ASP A 544 17.26 17.42 -9.77
CA ASP A 544 16.17 17.74 -8.81
C ASP A 544 14.99 16.77 -8.73
N TYR A 545 15.10 15.58 -9.33
CA TYR A 545 14.14 14.50 -9.12
C TYR A 545 14.30 13.86 -7.74
N LYS A 546 13.21 13.35 -7.17
CA LYS A 546 13.21 12.57 -5.93
C LYS A 546 13.46 11.10 -6.24
N VAL A 547 14.69 10.66 -6.05
CA VAL A 547 15.17 9.34 -6.44
C VAL A 547 14.82 8.30 -5.38
N VAL A 548 14.16 7.24 -5.82
CA VAL A 548 13.97 6.00 -5.08
C VAL A 548 14.83 4.92 -5.72
N MET A 549 15.79 4.39 -4.96
CA MET A 549 16.67 3.32 -5.42
C MET A 549 15.90 2.00 -5.48
N THR A 550 15.89 1.36 -6.64
CA THR A 550 15.28 0.03 -6.83
C THR A 550 16.05 -0.87 -7.82
N PRO A 551 17.39 -0.91 -7.79
CA PRO A 551 18.18 -1.69 -8.77
C PRO A 551 17.75 -3.15 -8.82
N ALA A 552 17.39 -3.63 -10.02
CA ALA A 552 16.97 -5.01 -10.22
C ALA A 552 18.06 -6.04 -9.87
N THR A 553 19.33 -5.65 -9.98
CA THR A 553 20.46 -6.50 -9.61
C THR A 553 20.51 -6.83 -8.11
N HIS A 554 19.83 -6.05 -7.26
CA HIS A 554 19.92 -6.17 -5.81
C HIS A 554 18.57 -6.23 -5.09
N LEU A 555 17.53 -5.57 -5.60
CA LEU A 555 16.31 -5.28 -4.83
C LEU A 555 15.04 -5.92 -5.41
N TYR A 556 15.18 -6.76 -6.43
CA TYR A 556 14.05 -7.53 -6.99
C TYR A 556 13.95 -8.87 -6.25
N LEU A 557 12.89 -9.04 -5.48
CA LEU A 557 12.65 -10.24 -4.68
C LEU A 557 11.88 -11.30 -5.47
N ASP A 558 11.41 -11.01 -6.68
CA ASP A 558 10.97 -12.01 -7.65
C ASP A 558 12.13 -12.80 -8.27
N HIS A 559 13.37 -12.42 -7.98
CA HIS A 559 14.53 -13.26 -8.25
C HIS A 559 14.67 -14.39 -7.21
N PRO A 560 15.25 -15.55 -7.59
CA PRO A 560 15.58 -16.64 -6.68
C PRO A 560 16.34 -16.18 -5.43
N ASN A 561 16.10 -16.83 -4.28
CA ASN A 561 16.90 -16.56 -3.07
C ASN A 561 18.33 -17.06 -3.21
N GLU A 562 18.54 -18.15 -3.93
CA GLU A 562 19.83 -18.79 -4.15
C GLU A 562 19.88 -19.40 -5.56
N PRO A 563 21.07 -19.70 -6.12
CA PRO A 563 21.19 -20.23 -7.48
C PRO A 563 20.86 -21.74 -7.55
N HIS A 564 19.69 -22.13 -7.03
CA HIS A 564 19.21 -23.51 -7.03
C HIS A 564 18.04 -23.70 -8.02
N PHE A 565 17.99 -24.85 -8.71
CA PHE A 565 17.00 -25.10 -9.77
C PHE A 565 15.55 -25.19 -9.26
N SER A 566 15.36 -25.43 -7.96
CA SER A 566 14.05 -25.51 -7.32
C SER A 566 13.56 -24.17 -6.78
N GLU A 567 14.41 -23.13 -6.80
CA GLU A 567 13.96 -21.79 -6.44
C GLU A 567 13.01 -21.27 -7.52
N THR A 568 11.97 -20.57 -7.06
CA THR A 568 11.02 -19.87 -7.95
C THR A 568 11.55 -18.47 -8.19
N GLY A 569 11.28 -17.93 -9.37
CA GLY A 569 11.63 -16.55 -9.68
C GLY A 569 12.28 -16.38 -11.05
N PHE A 570 12.13 -15.20 -11.62
CA PHE A 570 12.87 -14.79 -12.81
C PHE A 570 14.32 -14.45 -12.45
N TYR A 571 15.20 -14.26 -13.41
CA TYR A 571 16.62 -14.03 -13.10
C TYR A 571 17.30 -13.21 -14.18
N TRP A 572 16.57 -12.33 -14.86
CA TRP A 572 17.13 -11.60 -16.00
C TRP A 572 18.23 -10.62 -15.56
N ALA A 573 18.11 -10.02 -14.35
CA ALA A 573 19.08 -9.05 -13.84
C ALA A 573 20.20 -9.69 -13.01
N ASN A 574 19.84 -10.61 -12.12
CA ASN A 574 20.79 -11.34 -11.27
C ASN A 574 20.33 -12.79 -11.12
N ARG A 575 21.27 -13.71 -10.87
CA ARG A 575 20.97 -15.13 -10.74
C ARG A 575 20.22 -15.46 -9.44
N PHE A 576 20.46 -14.67 -8.40
CA PHE A 576 19.78 -14.74 -7.11
C PHE A 576 19.92 -13.42 -6.36
N THR A 577 19.03 -13.18 -5.42
CA THR A 577 19.03 -12.03 -4.52
C THR A 577 18.69 -12.52 -3.11
N ASP A 578 19.69 -12.66 -2.26
CA ASP A 578 19.51 -13.05 -0.85
C ASP A 578 19.50 -11.82 0.09
N MET A 579 19.27 -12.06 1.37
CA MET A 579 19.34 -11.01 2.40
C MET A 579 20.70 -10.31 2.46
N LYS A 580 21.79 -11.02 2.17
CA LYS A 580 23.15 -10.50 2.29
C LYS A 580 23.45 -9.47 1.20
N ILE A 581 23.01 -9.74 -0.03
CA ILE A 581 23.10 -8.83 -1.17
C ILE A 581 22.33 -7.54 -0.87
N ILE A 582 21.09 -7.65 -0.41
CA ILE A 582 20.25 -6.48 -0.07
C ILE A 582 20.88 -5.69 1.08
N TYR A 583 21.25 -6.37 2.16
CA TYR A 583 21.84 -5.73 3.35
C TYR A 583 23.15 -5.04 3.01
N GLY A 584 23.97 -5.58 2.11
CA GLY A 584 25.26 -5.01 1.72
C GLY A 584 25.19 -3.73 0.87
N PHE A 585 24.01 -3.36 0.37
CA PHE A 585 23.86 -2.23 -0.55
C PHE A 585 24.25 -0.88 0.07
N GLN A 586 24.96 -0.05 -0.70
CA GLN A 586 25.47 1.28 -0.38
C GLN A 586 24.60 2.34 -1.06
N VAL A 587 23.67 2.95 -0.32
CA VAL A 587 22.66 3.86 -0.89
C VAL A 587 23.28 5.12 -1.49
N TYR A 588 24.26 5.72 -0.81
CA TYR A 588 24.91 6.97 -1.22
C TYR A 588 26.24 6.77 -1.96
N ASP A 589 26.64 5.53 -2.20
CA ASP A 589 27.88 5.19 -2.89
C ASP A 589 27.61 4.13 -3.97
N LEU A 590 26.89 4.56 -5.00
CA LEU A 590 26.38 3.75 -6.10
C LEU A 590 27.44 2.77 -6.64
N TYR A 591 28.65 3.25 -6.91
CA TYR A 591 29.70 2.47 -7.57
C TYR A 591 30.32 1.38 -6.69
N LYS A 592 30.12 1.41 -5.37
CA LYS A 592 30.53 0.32 -4.48
C LYS A 592 29.63 -0.91 -4.53
N ASN A 593 28.47 -0.82 -5.18
CA ASN A 593 27.50 -1.91 -5.29
C ASN A 593 27.75 -2.84 -6.47
N SER A 594 28.76 -2.59 -7.31
CA SER A 594 29.11 -3.55 -8.35
C SER A 594 29.59 -4.83 -7.67
N ALA A 595 28.77 -5.88 -7.76
CA ALA A 595 29.01 -7.16 -7.09
C ALA A 595 29.03 -8.32 -8.08
N PHE A 596 27.99 -8.47 -8.90
CA PHE A 596 27.87 -9.58 -9.84
C PHE A 596 27.46 -9.11 -11.23
N ALA A 597 28.01 -9.79 -12.22
CA ALA A 597 27.70 -9.61 -13.63
C ALA A 597 26.29 -10.06 -13.97
N MET A 598 25.61 -9.29 -14.80
CA MET A 598 24.26 -9.58 -15.27
C MET A 598 24.25 -10.83 -16.15
N ASN A 599 23.12 -11.53 -16.22
CA ASN A 599 23.09 -12.85 -16.85
C ASN A 599 23.36 -12.85 -18.37
N TRP A 600 23.15 -11.71 -19.03
CA TRP A 600 23.39 -11.51 -20.46
C TRP A 600 24.73 -10.81 -20.75
N SER A 601 25.57 -10.63 -19.74
CA SER A 601 26.82 -9.91 -19.91
C SER A 601 27.92 -10.75 -20.58
N GLY A 602 28.87 -10.07 -21.23
CA GLY A 602 30.03 -10.69 -21.87
C GLY A 602 31.08 -11.24 -20.90
N LEU A 603 30.96 -10.94 -19.59
CA LEU A 603 31.84 -11.46 -18.53
C LEU A 603 31.40 -12.85 -18.03
N GLY A 604 30.20 -13.28 -18.39
CA GLY A 604 29.59 -14.54 -17.98
C GLY A 604 28.63 -14.34 -16.80
N PRO A 605 27.46 -15.00 -16.81
CA PRO A 605 26.42 -14.83 -15.81
C PRO A 605 26.94 -15.12 -14.39
N GLY A 606 26.80 -14.15 -13.48
CA GLY A 606 27.16 -14.31 -12.06
C GLY A 606 28.66 -14.21 -11.76
N ALA A 607 29.49 -13.77 -12.70
CA ALA A 607 30.89 -13.47 -12.42
C ALA A 607 31.02 -12.28 -11.45
N PRO A 608 31.93 -12.31 -10.45
CA PRO A 608 32.12 -11.17 -9.56
C PRO A 608 32.70 -9.97 -10.32
N ILE A 609 32.14 -8.79 -10.04
CA ILE A 609 32.64 -7.50 -10.54
C ILE A 609 33.22 -6.75 -9.34
N PRO A 610 34.47 -6.27 -9.39
CA PRO A 610 35.04 -5.53 -8.27
C PRO A 610 34.30 -4.20 -8.06
N PRO A 611 34.19 -3.69 -6.83
CA PRO A 611 33.71 -2.34 -6.55
C PRO A 611 34.37 -1.29 -7.45
N ASN A 612 33.63 -0.27 -7.87
CA ASN A 612 34.11 0.84 -8.72
C ASN A 612 34.61 0.44 -10.12
N TYR A 613 34.31 -0.77 -10.60
CA TYR A 613 34.81 -1.29 -11.88
C TYR A 613 34.69 -0.30 -13.06
N LYS A 614 33.54 0.39 -13.20
CA LYS A 614 33.32 1.40 -14.25
C LYS A 614 34.36 2.54 -14.16
N CYS A 615 34.47 3.17 -12.99
CA CYS A 615 35.31 4.34 -12.79
C CYS A 615 36.79 4.00 -12.91
N GLU A 616 37.19 2.80 -12.47
CA GLU A 616 38.56 2.31 -12.63
C GLU A 616 38.89 1.99 -14.09
N LYS A 617 37.96 1.39 -14.84
CA LYS A 617 38.16 1.02 -16.24
C LYS A 617 38.21 2.22 -17.19
N ASN A 618 37.32 3.21 -16.97
CA ASN A 618 37.10 4.32 -17.90
C ASN A 618 37.67 5.66 -17.40
N GLY A 619 38.22 5.70 -16.19
CA GLY A 619 38.72 6.91 -15.51
C GLY A 619 37.63 7.62 -14.70
N GLU A 620 38.02 8.30 -13.61
CA GLU A 620 37.09 8.96 -12.70
C GLU A 620 36.19 10.02 -13.36
N GLU A 621 36.65 10.64 -14.45
CA GLU A 621 35.89 11.66 -15.19
C GLU A 621 34.70 11.06 -15.96
N ALA A 622 34.69 9.74 -16.18
CA ALA A 622 33.61 9.02 -16.86
C ALA A 622 32.44 8.63 -15.93
N CYS A 623 32.55 8.93 -14.63
CA CYS A 623 31.53 8.64 -13.62
C CYS A 623 30.88 9.94 -13.14
N VAL A 624 29.55 10.03 -13.29
CA VAL A 624 28.79 11.13 -12.70
C VAL A 624 28.94 11.07 -11.18
N LYS A 625 29.30 12.19 -10.55
CA LYS A 625 29.36 12.29 -9.08
C LYS A 625 28.05 12.87 -8.56
N LEU A 626 27.55 12.33 -7.45
CA LEU A 626 26.43 12.93 -6.73
C LEU A 626 26.88 14.29 -6.16
N ASP A 627 26.17 15.35 -6.52
CA ASP A 627 26.40 16.65 -5.89
C ASP A 627 26.02 16.56 -4.41
N SER A 628 26.95 16.91 -3.53
CA SER A 628 26.74 16.92 -2.08
C SER A 628 25.50 17.72 -1.63
N SER A 629 25.16 18.79 -2.36
CA SER A 629 23.97 19.61 -2.10
C SER A 629 22.66 18.94 -2.55
N LYS A 630 22.76 17.91 -3.39
CA LYS A 630 21.65 17.14 -3.95
C LYS A 630 21.53 15.75 -3.32
N LYS A 631 22.36 15.41 -2.32
CA LYS A 631 22.27 14.12 -1.60
C LYS A 631 20.86 13.84 -1.05
N SER A 632 20.17 14.87 -0.56
CA SER A 632 18.79 14.78 -0.04
C SER A 632 17.73 14.50 -1.11
N ASN A 633 18.08 14.51 -2.39
CA ASN A 633 17.19 14.08 -3.46
C ASN A 633 17.17 12.55 -3.63
N ILE A 634 18.08 11.81 -3.01
CA ILE A 634 17.92 10.35 -2.82
C ILE A 634 17.06 10.15 -1.58
N VAL A 635 15.75 10.00 -1.81
CA VAL A 635 14.72 10.00 -0.75
C VAL A 635 14.28 8.60 -0.34
N GLY A 636 14.59 7.59 -1.14
CA GLY A 636 14.00 6.26 -0.95
C GLY A 636 14.82 5.07 -1.39
N PHE A 637 14.37 3.92 -0.89
CA PHE A 637 14.89 2.59 -1.17
C PHE A 637 13.71 1.62 -1.24
N GLN A 638 13.56 0.93 -2.37
CA GLN A 638 12.44 0.04 -2.64
C GLN A 638 12.93 -1.35 -3.00
N CYS A 639 12.35 -2.36 -2.35
CA CYS A 639 12.40 -3.73 -2.85
C CYS A 639 11.13 -4.03 -3.63
N SER A 640 11.26 -4.72 -4.75
CA SER A 640 10.18 -4.92 -5.72
C SER A 640 9.90 -6.40 -5.91
N THR A 641 8.62 -6.76 -5.95
CA THR A 641 8.16 -8.14 -6.18
C THR A 641 7.24 -8.18 -7.39
N TRP A 642 7.79 -8.62 -8.53
CA TRP A 642 7.04 -8.91 -9.75
C TRP A 642 6.41 -10.30 -9.70
N SER A 643 5.23 -10.47 -10.28
CA SER A 643 4.39 -11.63 -9.99
C SER A 643 4.26 -12.65 -11.13
N GLU A 644 5.03 -12.57 -12.23
CA GLU A 644 4.90 -13.49 -13.39
C GLU A 644 4.97 -14.97 -12.99
N SER A 645 5.84 -15.30 -12.05
CA SER A 645 6.03 -16.68 -11.54
C SER A 645 5.47 -16.88 -10.12
N LEU A 646 5.02 -15.82 -9.45
CA LEU A 646 4.52 -15.84 -8.08
C LEU A 646 2.99 -16.06 -8.05
N ILE A 647 2.53 -17.10 -8.73
CA ILE A 647 1.12 -17.34 -9.07
C ILE A 647 0.17 -17.64 -7.88
N THR A 648 0.68 -17.65 -6.64
CA THR A 648 -0.10 -17.86 -5.42
C THR A 648 0.41 -16.95 -4.32
N ASP A 649 -0.45 -16.61 -3.36
CA ASP A 649 -0.09 -15.83 -2.18
C ASP A 649 1.06 -16.45 -1.38
N GLU A 650 1.14 -17.78 -1.31
CA GLU A 650 2.24 -18.48 -0.63
C GLU A 650 3.59 -18.23 -1.33
N LEU A 651 3.61 -18.30 -2.67
CA LEU A 651 4.83 -18.03 -3.44
C LEU A 651 5.25 -16.57 -3.35
N LEU A 652 4.29 -15.64 -3.36
CA LEU A 652 4.55 -14.21 -3.16
C LEU A 652 5.19 -13.99 -1.78
N LEU A 653 4.53 -14.45 -0.71
CA LEU A 653 5.00 -14.25 0.66
C LEU A 653 6.35 -14.94 0.91
N LYS A 654 6.58 -16.13 0.34
CA LYS A 654 7.88 -16.82 0.40
C LYS A 654 9.00 -16.03 -0.28
N ASN A 655 8.68 -15.25 -1.31
CA ASN A 655 9.67 -14.42 -1.99
C ASN A 655 9.93 -13.11 -1.23
N ILE A 656 8.90 -12.51 -0.62
CA ILE A 656 9.05 -11.30 0.19
C ILE A 656 9.80 -11.60 1.49
N PHE A 657 9.40 -12.63 2.23
CA PHE A 657 9.90 -12.92 3.58
C PHE A 657 10.93 -14.06 3.58
N PRO A 658 12.06 -13.93 4.33
CA PRO A 658 12.41 -12.83 5.24
C PRO A 658 13.20 -11.68 4.56
N ARG A 659 13.39 -11.71 3.23
CA ARG A 659 14.28 -10.77 2.51
C ARG A 659 13.93 -9.29 2.69
N VAL A 660 12.65 -8.97 2.81
CA VAL A 660 12.18 -7.60 3.06
C VAL A 660 12.75 -7.00 4.34
N TYR A 661 13.12 -7.80 5.34
CA TYR A 661 13.76 -7.29 6.55
C TYR A 661 15.15 -6.69 6.26
N ALA A 662 15.90 -7.26 5.32
CA ALA A 662 17.16 -6.65 4.86
C ALA A 662 16.90 -5.31 4.16
N CYS A 663 15.79 -5.22 3.42
CA CYS A 663 15.35 -4.00 2.77
C CYS A 663 15.05 -2.90 3.80
N ALA A 664 14.25 -3.23 4.81
CA ALA A 664 13.91 -2.33 5.90
C ALA A 664 15.14 -1.86 6.67
N ALA A 665 16.06 -2.78 7.01
CA ALA A 665 17.29 -2.47 7.72
C ALA A 665 18.16 -1.48 6.92
N ARG A 666 18.38 -1.73 5.62
CA ARG A 666 19.18 -0.83 4.79
C ARG A 666 18.51 0.51 4.55
N ALA A 667 17.19 0.56 4.39
CA ALA A 667 16.47 1.81 4.21
C ALA A 667 16.42 2.66 5.50
N ALA A 668 16.42 2.02 6.68
CA ALA A 668 16.53 2.68 7.97
C ALA A 668 17.96 3.21 8.24
N GLN A 669 18.99 2.51 7.74
CA GLN A 669 20.38 2.90 7.86
C GLN A 669 21.05 3.00 6.48
N PRO A 670 20.79 4.04 5.67
CA PRO A 670 21.32 4.14 4.30
C PRO A 670 22.83 4.36 4.24
N THR A 671 23.45 4.82 5.33
CA THR A 671 24.92 4.87 5.51
C THR A 671 25.36 3.71 6.42
N PRO A 672 25.80 2.56 5.88
CA PRO A 672 26.28 1.46 6.71
C PRO A 672 27.52 1.82 7.54
N VAL A 673 27.72 1.11 8.64
CA VAL A 673 28.94 1.18 9.47
C VAL A 673 30.18 0.56 8.81
N PHE A 674 30.01 -0.11 7.68
CA PHE A 674 31.06 -0.78 6.91
C PHE A 674 31.28 -0.09 5.56
N GLU A 675 32.53 -0.11 5.08
CA GLU A 675 32.92 0.60 3.85
C GLU A 675 32.42 -0.08 2.57
N THR A 676 32.47 -1.42 2.52
CA THR A 676 31.99 -2.26 1.41
C THR A 676 31.50 -3.62 1.92
N ALA A 677 30.70 -4.32 1.10
CA ALA A 677 30.19 -5.66 1.37
C ALA A 677 31.23 -6.80 1.24
N GLU A 678 32.53 -6.47 1.17
CA GLU A 678 33.64 -7.43 1.12
C GLU A 678 34.51 -7.41 2.38
N THR A 679 34.17 -6.53 3.34
CA THR A 679 34.96 -6.31 4.55
C THR A 679 34.61 -7.31 5.66
N LYS A 680 35.56 -7.55 6.56
CA LYS A 680 35.29 -8.31 7.79
C LYS A 680 34.23 -7.61 8.64
N ASP A 681 34.24 -6.28 8.68
CA ASP A 681 33.28 -5.49 9.45
C ASP A 681 31.85 -5.70 8.93
N PHE A 682 31.66 -5.78 7.61
CA PHE A 682 30.40 -6.19 7.00
C PHE A 682 29.97 -7.60 7.43
N GLU A 683 30.87 -8.60 7.36
CA GLU A 683 30.54 -9.97 7.76
C GLU A 683 30.14 -10.05 9.24
N ASP A 684 30.85 -9.35 10.12
CA ASP A 684 30.58 -9.32 11.55
C ASP A 684 29.25 -8.59 11.85
N ASP A 685 28.95 -7.52 11.12
CA ASP A 685 27.69 -6.77 11.23
C ASP A 685 26.49 -7.58 10.70
N PHE A 686 26.60 -8.11 9.48
CA PHE A 686 25.57 -8.95 8.87
C PHE A 686 25.28 -10.19 9.72
N ARG A 687 26.30 -10.84 10.30
CA ARG A 687 26.11 -12.00 11.21
C ARG A 687 25.31 -11.64 12.45
N LYS A 688 25.54 -10.47 13.03
CA LYS A 688 24.77 -10.00 14.20
C LYS A 688 23.34 -9.69 13.81
N TRP A 689 23.16 -9.02 12.68
CA TRP A 689 21.84 -8.67 12.17
C TRP A 689 21.02 -9.91 11.81
N VAL A 690 21.56 -10.84 11.01
CA VAL A 690 20.83 -12.05 10.60
C VAL A 690 20.51 -12.97 11.78
N ALA A 691 21.38 -13.02 12.81
CA ALA A 691 21.08 -13.77 14.03
C ALA A 691 19.88 -13.23 14.81
N LYS A 692 19.52 -11.94 14.63
CA LYS A 692 18.29 -11.37 15.19
C LYS A 692 17.05 -11.75 14.38
N VAL A 693 17.19 -11.87 13.06
CA VAL A 693 16.11 -12.32 12.18
C VAL A 693 15.70 -13.77 12.49
N GLY A 694 16.69 -14.62 12.81
CA GLY A 694 16.50 -16.05 13.10
C GLY A 694 17.05 -16.92 11.99
#